data_AF-A0A8H5MDM6-F1
#
_entry.id   AF-A0A8H5MDM6-F1
#
_cell.length_a   1.000
_cell.length_b   1.000
_cell.length_c   1.000
_cell.angle_alpha   90.00
_cell.angle_beta   90.00
_cell.angle_gamma   90.00
#
_symmetry.space_group_name_H-M   'P 1'
#
loop_
_entity.id
_entity.type
_entity.pdbx_description
1 polymer ?
#
loop_
_entity_poly.entity_id
_entity_poly.type
_entity_poly.pdbx_seq_one_letter_code
_entity_poly.pdbx_strand_id
1 'polypeptide(L)'
;MQALKDVFSKKKSQGETALVTFITAGYPDKDSTVPLLLAMQNGGADIIELGVPFSDPIADGPVIQESNTIALTHDVDYAVVLGQLRDARSKGLTVPVLLMGYYNPILAYGEDKAIQDASEAGANGFIMVDLPPEEALTFREKCATAQLSYVPLIAPSTTLHRIKFLSTIADSFVYVVSKMGTTGSSDQVAINNALPDIIARVREYVTVPIAVGFGVSNRGHFDYVADSGADGVVIGSRIVTVIKEALKDQRLKMVGDYLSRISLKGQPQKARSPPPPRLSSPTLNASRSGPPIANSTADSIVLPARFGQFGGQYVPEAIVDCLAELEEAHKSAMADPEFWKEFRSHFGYMNRPSELYLAENLTKDAGGAKIWLKREDLNHTGSHKINNAIGQILLAKRIGKTRIIAETGAGQHGVATATVCAKFGLECVIYMGAEDVRRQALNVFRIEMLGGKVIPVHSGSCTLKDAVNEAFRDWVTNLATTHYLVGSAIGPHPFPTIVRDFQKVISQEIKEQLQVRRGKLPEAVVACVGGGSNAIGTFYNFIEDKNVRLIGVEAGGEGTDGDRHSATLSKGQPGVLHGVRTYIMQSPAGQIIETHSISAGLDYPGVGPEHAWLKDSGRAEYISATDEEALRGFRMLTQREGIIPALESSHAIWGAVQLAKTLPKDADIVICLSGRGDKDVEQISHLSRLPQPYHPFRDAGPPRCIPPEEIPGSASSVTFITAGYPEKEDTIPLMLGMQTGGADIIELGIPFSDPMADGPVIQESNMIAVENGMDLAAVLGQLREARTKGLTVPVVLMGYYNPIMAYGEDKAIRDSSEAGANGFIVVDLPPDEASVFRKKCLRVHLSFIPLIAPSTSIDCIRFLSSIADTFVYVVSKMGTTGSSDKVRMNASLPDIIARVRQYVSVPIAVGFGVSNRGHIDYVVESGADGVVIGSRVISIVKKAPTSQRARRVEEYLSQILPGVANGDLPLLSKRCQLDLSGDRGPPPEVQGTQLPAWFGKFGGQYVPGPIADCLAELEAVHKSAMADPEFWKEFRSHYGYMNRPSELYLAENLGKHAGGPRYG
;
A
#
# COMPACT_ATOMS: atom_id res chain seq x y z
N MET A 1 2.07 -37.01 -19.80
CA MET A 1 2.69 -37.85 -18.74
C MET A 1 3.89 -38.67 -19.24
N GLN A 2 3.75 -39.56 -20.25
CA GLN A 2 4.82 -40.48 -20.67
C GLN A 2 6.13 -39.77 -21.08
N ALA A 3 6.03 -38.65 -21.81
CA ALA A 3 7.20 -37.88 -22.25
C ALA A 3 8.12 -37.43 -21.09
N LEU A 4 7.57 -37.13 -19.91
CA LEU A 4 8.36 -36.78 -18.72
C LEU A 4 9.14 -38.00 -18.19
N LYS A 5 8.49 -39.17 -18.15
CA LYS A 5 9.12 -40.44 -17.72
C LYS A 5 10.24 -40.85 -18.68
N ASP A 6 10.04 -40.63 -19.97
CA ASP A 6 11.03 -40.95 -21.01
C ASP A 6 12.28 -40.08 -20.88
N VAL A 7 12.13 -38.78 -20.55
CA VAL A 7 13.26 -37.87 -20.30
C VAL A 7 14.14 -38.41 -19.17
N PHE A 8 13.56 -38.69 -17.98
CA PHE A 8 14.34 -39.19 -16.85
C PHE A 8 14.93 -40.57 -17.11
N SER A 9 14.21 -41.46 -17.80
CA SER A 9 14.70 -42.79 -18.15
C SER A 9 15.89 -42.72 -19.11
N LYS A 10 15.81 -41.84 -20.12
CA LYS A 10 16.89 -41.57 -21.07
C LYS A 10 18.12 -41.01 -20.36
N LYS A 11 17.95 -39.97 -19.54
CA LYS A 11 19.06 -39.35 -18.79
C LYS A 11 19.74 -40.34 -17.85
N LYS A 12 18.96 -41.15 -17.14
CA LYS A 12 19.47 -42.23 -16.29
C LYS A 12 20.29 -43.24 -17.09
N SER A 13 19.83 -43.66 -18.28
CA SER A 13 20.57 -44.59 -19.14
C SER A 13 21.89 -44.04 -19.67
N GLN A 14 22.00 -42.71 -19.76
CA GLN A 14 23.20 -41.98 -20.19
C GLN A 14 24.14 -41.63 -19.02
N GLY A 15 23.74 -41.91 -17.78
CA GLY A 15 24.48 -41.46 -16.58
C GLY A 15 24.45 -39.94 -16.40
N GLU A 16 23.45 -39.27 -16.96
CA GLU A 16 23.25 -37.82 -16.94
C GLU A 16 22.12 -37.43 -15.99
N THR A 17 22.06 -36.14 -15.64
CA THR A 17 20.97 -35.54 -14.84
C THR A 17 20.14 -34.64 -15.74
N ALA A 18 18.81 -34.69 -15.60
CA ALA A 18 17.90 -33.88 -16.40
C ALA A 18 18.00 -32.38 -16.04
N LEU A 19 17.99 -31.49 -17.04
CA LEU A 19 17.89 -30.05 -16.84
C LEU A 19 16.43 -29.61 -16.97
N VAL A 20 15.83 -29.19 -15.86
CA VAL A 20 14.50 -28.59 -15.81
C VAL A 20 14.67 -27.07 -15.74
N THR A 21 13.94 -26.33 -16.56
CA THR A 21 14.09 -24.88 -16.69
C THR A 21 12.75 -24.18 -16.49
N PHE A 22 12.73 -22.98 -15.92
CA PHE A 22 11.51 -22.21 -15.71
C PHE A 22 11.54 -20.87 -16.45
N ILE A 23 10.39 -20.46 -16.98
CA ILE A 23 10.12 -19.10 -17.46
C ILE A 23 8.66 -18.71 -17.26
N THR A 24 8.40 -17.46 -16.87
CA THR A 24 7.05 -16.89 -16.80
C THR A 24 6.56 -16.52 -18.20
N ALA A 25 5.41 -17.04 -18.61
CA ALA A 25 4.77 -16.67 -19.86
C ALA A 25 4.46 -15.16 -19.87
N GLY A 26 4.77 -14.47 -20.96
CA GLY A 26 4.58 -13.00 -21.05
C GLY A 26 5.78 -12.16 -20.58
N TYR A 27 6.86 -12.80 -20.10
CA TYR A 27 8.07 -12.11 -19.69
C TYR A 27 9.20 -12.28 -20.73
N PRO A 28 9.96 -11.21 -21.05
CA PRO A 28 9.81 -9.83 -20.59
C PRO A 28 8.69 -9.08 -21.34
N ASP A 29 8.17 -9.68 -22.41
CA ASP A 29 7.03 -9.21 -23.19
C ASP A 29 6.29 -10.42 -23.79
N LYS A 30 5.05 -10.19 -24.25
CA LYS A 30 4.14 -11.23 -24.75
C LYS A 30 4.75 -12.03 -25.92
N ASP A 31 5.44 -11.35 -26.83
CA ASP A 31 5.96 -11.95 -28.07
C ASP A 31 7.25 -12.74 -27.86
N SER A 32 7.96 -12.49 -26.76
CA SER A 32 9.22 -13.18 -26.44
C SER A 32 9.03 -14.62 -25.96
N THR A 33 7.84 -14.99 -25.46
CA THR A 33 7.62 -16.30 -24.81
C THR A 33 7.95 -17.46 -25.74
N VAL A 34 7.39 -17.49 -26.94
CA VAL A 34 7.57 -18.60 -27.90
C VAL A 34 9.02 -18.73 -28.37
N PRO A 35 9.68 -17.64 -28.83
CA PRO A 35 11.11 -17.68 -29.14
C PRO A 35 11.99 -18.13 -27.96
N LEU A 36 11.67 -17.72 -26.73
CA LEU A 36 12.43 -18.12 -25.54
C LEU A 36 12.27 -19.60 -25.24
N LEU A 37 11.07 -20.18 -25.36
CA LEU A 37 10.86 -21.63 -25.22
C LEU A 37 11.72 -22.43 -26.21
N LEU A 38 11.77 -21.98 -27.47
CA LEU A 38 12.62 -22.60 -28.50
C LEU A 38 14.11 -22.40 -28.20
N ALA A 39 14.51 -21.23 -27.71
CA ALA A 39 15.88 -20.97 -27.29
C ALA A 39 16.29 -21.85 -26.09
N MET A 40 15.39 -22.11 -25.14
CA MET A 40 15.62 -23.00 -24.00
C MET A 40 15.81 -24.45 -24.44
N GLN A 41 14.95 -24.95 -25.32
CA GLN A 41 15.14 -26.26 -25.98
C GLN A 41 16.49 -26.32 -26.74
N ASN A 42 16.81 -25.28 -27.50
CA ASN A 42 18.06 -25.18 -28.24
C ASN A 42 19.28 -25.09 -27.32
N GLY A 43 19.14 -24.55 -26.11
CA GLY A 43 20.14 -24.54 -25.05
C GLY A 43 20.28 -25.85 -24.28
N GLY A 44 19.41 -26.84 -24.54
CA GLY A 44 19.49 -28.17 -23.92
C GLY A 44 18.62 -28.34 -22.67
N ALA A 45 17.55 -27.56 -22.52
CA ALA A 45 16.50 -27.88 -21.56
C ALA A 45 15.88 -29.25 -21.89
N ASP A 46 15.74 -30.09 -20.88
CA ASP A 46 15.11 -31.41 -21.00
C ASP A 46 13.63 -31.38 -20.61
N ILE A 47 13.25 -30.46 -19.72
CA ILE A 47 11.87 -30.14 -19.33
C ILE A 47 11.76 -28.62 -19.16
N ILE A 48 10.64 -28.02 -19.56
CA ILE A 48 10.35 -26.61 -19.35
C ILE A 48 9.11 -26.45 -18.45
N GLU A 49 9.25 -25.70 -17.37
CA GLU A 49 8.17 -25.16 -16.55
C GLU A 49 7.77 -23.80 -17.14
N LEU A 50 6.56 -23.75 -17.69
CA LEU A 50 5.96 -22.52 -18.21
C LEU A 50 5.05 -21.93 -17.12
N GLY A 51 5.53 -20.84 -16.52
CA GLY A 51 4.84 -20.12 -15.46
C GLY A 51 3.57 -19.45 -15.96
N VAL A 52 2.44 -19.77 -15.34
CA VAL A 52 1.16 -19.07 -15.49
C VAL A 52 1.19 -17.87 -14.55
N PRO A 53 1.15 -16.63 -15.06
CA PRO A 53 1.27 -15.46 -14.21
C PRO A 53 0.07 -15.31 -13.26
N PHE A 54 0.37 -14.92 -12.02
CA PHE A 54 -0.62 -14.67 -10.98
C PHE A 54 -0.27 -13.41 -10.19
N SER A 55 -1.29 -12.63 -9.83
CA SER A 55 -1.15 -11.33 -9.17
C SER A 55 -0.82 -11.42 -7.67
N ASP A 56 -0.94 -12.61 -7.08
CA ASP A 56 -0.68 -12.83 -5.65
C ASP A 56 0.16 -14.09 -5.34
N PRO A 57 1.39 -14.18 -5.86
CA PRO A 57 2.17 -15.40 -5.76
C PRO A 57 2.92 -15.49 -4.43
N ILE A 58 2.32 -16.13 -3.41
CA ILE A 58 2.83 -16.18 -2.03
C ILE A 58 4.15 -16.96 -1.86
N ALA A 59 4.46 -17.91 -2.75
CA ALA A 59 5.67 -18.75 -2.67
C ALA A 59 6.83 -18.22 -3.53
N ASP A 60 6.53 -17.35 -4.48
CA ASP A 60 7.50 -16.89 -5.47
C ASP A 60 8.45 -15.88 -4.82
N GLY A 61 9.74 -15.94 -5.17
CA GLY A 61 10.66 -14.92 -4.74
C GLY A 61 10.63 -13.67 -5.62
N PRO A 62 11.33 -12.59 -5.21
CA PRO A 62 11.16 -11.26 -5.81
C PRO A 62 11.37 -11.23 -7.33
N VAL A 63 12.31 -12.02 -7.84
CA VAL A 63 12.60 -12.11 -9.29
C VAL A 63 11.43 -12.70 -10.08
N ILE A 64 10.79 -13.75 -9.55
CA ILE A 64 9.66 -14.40 -10.24
C ILE A 64 8.40 -13.55 -10.07
N GLN A 65 8.18 -12.95 -8.90
CA GLN A 65 7.11 -11.96 -8.69
C GLN A 65 7.16 -10.81 -9.70
N GLU A 66 8.34 -10.20 -9.88
CA GLU A 66 8.52 -9.12 -10.86
C GLU A 66 8.16 -9.61 -12.27
N SER A 67 8.54 -10.84 -12.62
CA SER A 67 8.18 -11.42 -13.92
C SER A 67 6.67 -11.66 -14.08
N ASN A 68 5.97 -12.07 -13.00
CA ASN A 68 4.51 -12.19 -13.00
C ASN A 68 3.85 -10.82 -13.17
N THR A 69 4.27 -9.81 -12.40
CA THR A 69 3.75 -8.44 -12.52
C THR A 69 3.91 -7.92 -13.95
N ILE A 70 5.09 -8.05 -14.54
CA ILE A 70 5.34 -7.62 -15.92
C ILE A 70 4.48 -8.41 -16.93
N ALA A 71 4.37 -9.73 -16.78
CA ALA A 71 3.51 -10.53 -17.64
C ALA A 71 2.04 -10.10 -17.58
N LEU A 72 1.53 -9.78 -16.38
CA LEU A 72 0.16 -9.31 -16.18
C LEU A 72 -0.10 -7.94 -16.81
N THR A 73 0.90 -7.03 -16.85
CA THR A 73 0.77 -5.76 -17.58
C THR A 73 0.65 -5.92 -19.10
N HIS A 74 0.94 -7.11 -19.63
CA HIS A 74 0.77 -7.47 -21.03
C HIS A 74 -0.49 -8.30 -21.29
N ASP A 75 -1.44 -8.31 -20.34
CA ASP A 75 -2.69 -9.08 -20.39
C ASP A 75 -2.45 -10.56 -20.71
N VAL A 76 -1.42 -11.15 -20.10
CA VAL A 76 -1.15 -12.58 -20.22
C VAL A 76 -1.89 -13.31 -19.12
N ASP A 77 -2.96 -14.01 -19.50
CA ASP A 77 -3.73 -14.91 -18.66
C ASP A 77 -3.50 -16.38 -19.04
N TYR A 78 -4.19 -17.30 -18.35
CA TYR A 78 -4.08 -18.72 -18.61
C TYR A 78 -4.40 -19.10 -20.07
N ALA A 79 -5.40 -18.49 -20.70
CA ALA A 79 -5.77 -18.78 -22.09
C ALA A 79 -4.65 -18.35 -23.06
N VAL A 80 -4.04 -17.19 -22.81
CA VAL A 80 -2.89 -16.70 -23.57
C VAL A 80 -1.69 -17.64 -23.43
N VAL A 81 -1.41 -18.14 -22.22
CA VAL A 81 -0.33 -19.13 -21.99
C VAL A 81 -0.56 -20.39 -22.84
N LEU A 82 -1.79 -20.92 -22.88
CA LEU A 82 -2.12 -22.07 -23.71
C LEU A 82 -1.96 -21.76 -25.21
N GLY A 83 -2.35 -20.56 -25.65
CA GLY A 83 -2.12 -20.10 -27.02
C GLY A 83 -0.65 -20.04 -27.41
N GLN A 84 0.20 -19.50 -26.52
CA GLN A 84 1.65 -19.46 -26.72
C GLN A 84 2.25 -20.87 -26.77
N LEU A 85 1.77 -21.80 -25.93
CA LEU A 85 2.23 -23.18 -25.98
C LEU A 85 1.86 -23.85 -27.31
N ARG A 86 0.63 -23.68 -27.81
CA ARG A 86 0.21 -24.17 -29.14
C ARG A 86 1.11 -23.63 -30.25
N ASP A 87 1.39 -22.33 -30.22
CA ASP A 87 2.27 -21.70 -31.20
C ASP A 87 3.70 -22.27 -31.12
N ALA A 88 4.25 -22.42 -29.92
CA ALA A 88 5.57 -23.03 -29.72
C ALA A 88 5.63 -24.48 -30.22
N ARG A 89 4.59 -25.29 -29.97
CA ARG A 89 4.46 -26.65 -30.53
C ARG A 89 4.46 -26.62 -32.06
N SER A 90 3.69 -25.72 -32.68
CA SER A 90 3.65 -25.58 -34.14
C SER A 90 5.00 -25.19 -34.77
N LYS A 91 5.84 -24.49 -34.00
CA LYS A 91 7.20 -24.07 -34.40
C LYS A 91 8.31 -25.05 -34.01
N GLY A 92 7.97 -26.26 -33.57
CA GLY A 92 8.93 -27.35 -33.33
C GLY A 92 9.42 -27.49 -31.89
N LEU A 93 8.71 -26.95 -30.90
CA LEU A 93 8.96 -27.27 -29.50
C LEU A 93 8.56 -28.73 -29.22
N THR A 94 9.54 -29.58 -28.91
CA THR A 94 9.38 -31.02 -28.62
C THR A 94 9.66 -31.35 -27.16
N VAL A 95 10.41 -30.51 -26.46
CA VAL A 95 10.69 -30.65 -25.02
C VAL A 95 9.39 -30.68 -24.21
N PRO A 96 9.22 -31.60 -23.25
CA PRO A 96 8.05 -31.62 -22.38
C PRO A 96 7.85 -30.31 -21.62
N VAL A 97 6.61 -29.84 -21.55
CA VAL A 97 6.23 -28.59 -20.87
C VAL A 97 5.28 -28.88 -19.71
N LEU A 98 5.61 -28.38 -18.52
CA LEU A 98 4.74 -28.35 -17.35
C LEU A 98 4.18 -26.95 -17.17
N LEU A 99 2.87 -26.83 -16.94
CA LEU A 99 2.28 -25.56 -16.53
C LEU A 99 2.48 -25.40 -15.02
N MET A 100 3.19 -24.37 -14.61
CA MET A 100 3.48 -24.10 -13.20
C MET A 100 2.77 -22.82 -12.76
N GLY A 101 2.10 -22.84 -11.62
CA GLY A 101 1.41 -21.65 -11.11
C GLY A 101 0.58 -21.92 -9.86
N TYR A 102 -0.33 -20.99 -9.58
CA TYR A 102 -1.24 -21.04 -8.44
C TYR A 102 -2.60 -21.58 -8.87
N TYR A 103 -3.35 -22.13 -7.92
CA TYR A 103 -4.62 -22.79 -8.20
C TYR A 103 -5.73 -21.81 -8.62
N ASN A 104 -5.69 -20.55 -8.17
CA ASN A 104 -6.78 -19.61 -8.41
C ASN A 104 -7.06 -19.31 -9.91
N PRO A 105 -6.07 -19.02 -10.77
CA PRO A 105 -6.30 -18.89 -12.22
C PRO A 105 -6.93 -20.14 -12.86
N ILE A 106 -6.56 -21.33 -12.39
CA ILE A 106 -7.12 -22.61 -12.88
C ILE A 106 -8.57 -22.76 -12.45
N LEU A 107 -8.87 -22.41 -11.20
CA LEU A 107 -10.22 -22.43 -10.65
C LEU A 107 -11.15 -21.45 -11.39
N ALA A 108 -10.68 -20.23 -11.65
CA ALA A 108 -11.43 -19.20 -12.38
C ALA A 108 -11.69 -19.58 -13.85
N TYR A 109 -10.73 -20.25 -14.50
CA TYR A 109 -10.91 -20.75 -15.86
C TYR A 109 -11.92 -21.92 -15.95
N GLY A 110 -12.15 -22.60 -14.83
CA GLY A 110 -12.88 -23.85 -14.73
C GLY A 110 -11.92 -25.04 -14.81
N GLU A 111 -11.78 -25.77 -13.71
CA GLU A 111 -10.78 -26.82 -13.53
C GLU A 111 -10.79 -27.90 -14.64
N ASP A 112 -11.96 -28.46 -14.96
CA ASP A 112 -12.08 -29.50 -15.99
C ASP A 112 -11.68 -28.99 -17.37
N LYS A 113 -12.12 -27.79 -17.70
CA LYS A 113 -11.80 -27.12 -18.96
C LYS A 113 -10.31 -26.78 -19.04
N ALA A 114 -9.73 -26.28 -17.95
CA ALA A 114 -8.32 -25.94 -17.90
C ALA A 114 -7.43 -27.15 -18.18
N ILE A 115 -7.74 -28.29 -17.55
CA ILE A 115 -7.02 -29.56 -17.74
C ILE A 115 -7.15 -30.04 -19.20
N GLN A 116 -8.36 -30.02 -19.75
CA GLN A 116 -8.60 -30.43 -21.13
C GLN A 116 -7.86 -29.54 -22.14
N ASP A 117 -8.02 -28.22 -22.03
CA ASP A 117 -7.42 -27.26 -22.96
C ASP A 117 -5.88 -27.25 -22.86
N ALA A 118 -5.33 -27.54 -21.67
CA ALA A 118 -3.88 -27.75 -21.49
C ALA A 118 -3.37 -28.99 -22.22
N SER A 119 -4.12 -30.10 -22.15
CA SER A 119 -3.78 -31.32 -22.89
C SER A 119 -3.79 -31.07 -24.39
N GLU A 120 -4.82 -30.40 -24.90
CA GLU A 120 -4.94 -30.01 -26.31
C GLU A 120 -3.86 -29.01 -26.75
N ALA A 121 -3.41 -28.12 -25.85
CA ALA A 121 -2.31 -27.22 -26.11
C ALA A 121 -0.94 -27.92 -26.20
N GLY A 122 -0.85 -29.19 -25.76
CA GLY A 122 0.38 -29.97 -25.74
C GLY A 122 1.21 -29.78 -24.47
N ALA A 123 0.56 -29.43 -23.35
CA ALA A 123 1.16 -29.53 -22.02
C ALA A 123 1.36 -31.00 -21.63
N ASN A 124 2.26 -31.26 -20.69
CA ASN A 124 2.55 -32.62 -20.22
C ASN A 124 2.19 -32.85 -18.75
N GLY A 125 1.82 -31.79 -18.03
CA GLY A 125 1.43 -31.82 -16.64
C GLY A 125 1.35 -30.45 -15.98
N PHE A 126 1.09 -30.48 -14.68
CA PHE A 126 0.95 -29.31 -13.82
C PHE A 126 1.86 -29.40 -12.58
N ILE A 127 2.35 -28.25 -12.15
CA ILE A 127 2.87 -27.99 -10.82
C ILE A 127 1.98 -26.89 -10.21
N MET A 128 1.12 -27.25 -9.25
CA MET A 128 0.28 -26.29 -8.52
C MET A 128 0.94 -26.01 -7.17
N VAL A 129 1.38 -24.77 -6.96
CA VAL A 129 2.27 -24.40 -5.85
C VAL A 129 1.56 -24.39 -4.50
N ASP A 130 0.27 -24.10 -4.50
CA ASP A 130 -0.57 -23.83 -3.34
C ASP A 130 -1.75 -24.82 -3.20
N LEU A 131 -1.85 -25.84 -4.05
CA LEU A 131 -2.92 -26.85 -3.96
C LEU A 131 -2.53 -27.93 -2.94
N PRO A 132 -3.24 -28.05 -1.80
CA PRO A 132 -2.89 -29.04 -0.78
C PRO A 132 -3.03 -30.46 -1.33
N PRO A 133 -2.06 -31.35 -1.07
CA PRO A 133 -2.05 -32.74 -1.50
C PRO A 133 -3.36 -33.51 -1.29
N GLU A 134 -4.06 -33.26 -0.18
CA GLU A 134 -5.33 -33.89 0.16
C GLU A 134 -6.45 -33.50 -0.81
N GLU A 135 -6.42 -32.26 -1.32
CA GLU A 135 -7.35 -31.77 -2.35
C GLU A 135 -6.87 -32.08 -3.76
N ALA A 136 -5.55 -32.16 -3.93
CA ALA A 136 -4.93 -32.47 -5.20
C ALA A 136 -5.29 -33.87 -5.71
N LEU A 137 -5.81 -34.78 -4.87
CA LEU A 137 -6.28 -36.10 -5.30
C LEU A 137 -7.30 -36.01 -6.44
N THR A 138 -8.33 -35.17 -6.28
CA THR A 138 -9.38 -35.01 -7.31
C THR A 138 -8.81 -34.34 -8.56
N PHE A 139 -7.98 -33.31 -8.39
CA PHE A 139 -7.30 -32.62 -9.50
C PHE A 139 -6.38 -33.58 -10.29
N ARG A 140 -5.63 -34.42 -9.57
CA ARG A 140 -4.71 -35.41 -10.14
C ARG A 140 -5.45 -36.51 -10.90
N GLU A 141 -6.59 -36.98 -10.40
CA GLU A 141 -7.42 -37.96 -11.14
C GLU A 141 -7.90 -37.40 -12.48
N LYS A 142 -8.32 -36.13 -12.51
CA LYS A 142 -8.68 -35.43 -13.74
C LYS A 142 -7.48 -35.26 -14.67
N CYS A 143 -6.32 -34.88 -14.15
CA CYS A 143 -5.08 -34.80 -14.92
C CYS A 143 -4.71 -36.16 -15.54
N ALA A 144 -4.79 -37.24 -14.77
CA ALA A 144 -4.49 -38.59 -15.25
C ALA A 144 -5.43 -39.02 -16.39
N THR A 145 -6.72 -38.67 -16.30
CA THR A 145 -7.71 -38.92 -17.37
C THR A 145 -7.34 -38.19 -18.66
N ALA A 146 -6.84 -36.96 -18.56
CA ALA A 146 -6.33 -36.17 -19.70
C ALA A 146 -4.87 -36.52 -20.10
N GLN A 147 -4.28 -37.58 -19.53
CA GLN A 147 -2.87 -37.99 -19.73
C GLN A 147 -1.82 -36.94 -19.34
N LEU A 148 -2.20 -36.00 -18.47
CA LEU A 148 -1.32 -35.00 -17.86
C LEU A 148 -0.76 -35.52 -16.54
N SER A 149 0.47 -35.15 -16.21
CA SER A 149 1.07 -35.46 -14.92
C SER A 149 0.69 -34.41 -13.89
N TYR A 150 0.38 -34.81 -12.66
CA TYR A 150 0.51 -33.91 -11.51
C TYR A 150 1.87 -34.14 -10.85
N VAL A 151 2.61 -33.06 -10.56
CA VAL A 151 3.95 -33.13 -9.93
C VAL A 151 3.85 -32.53 -8.53
N PRO A 152 3.88 -33.35 -7.46
CA PRO A 152 3.84 -32.87 -6.09
C PRO A 152 5.17 -32.25 -5.67
N LEU A 153 5.07 -31.27 -4.77
CA LEU A 153 6.20 -30.59 -4.13
C LEU A 153 6.53 -31.24 -2.79
N ILE A 154 7.81 -31.31 -2.45
CA ILE A 154 8.34 -31.72 -1.14
C ILE A 154 9.28 -30.63 -0.64
N ALA A 155 9.11 -30.20 0.60
CA ALA A 155 9.97 -29.22 1.25
C ALA A 155 10.90 -29.87 2.28
N PRO A 156 11.95 -29.17 2.76
CA PRO A 156 12.82 -29.68 3.81
C PRO A 156 12.04 -29.93 5.12
N SER A 157 11.02 -29.12 5.40
CA SER A 157 10.14 -29.26 6.55
C SER A 157 9.24 -30.50 6.49
N THR A 158 8.86 -30.97 5.29
CA THR A 158 7.89 -32.07 5.10
C THR A 158 8.23 -33.31 5.93
N THR A 159 7.28 -33.74 6.76
CA THR A 159 7.39 -34.97 7.57
C THR A 159 7.47 -36.27 6.75
N LEU A 160 8.01 -37.34 7.35
CA LEU A 160 8.10 -38.67 6.71
C LEU A 160 6.74 -39.24 6.28
N HIS A 161 5.72 -39.08 7.14
CA HIS A 161 4.36 -39.52 6.82
C HIS A 161 3.83 -38.80 5.57
N ARG A 162 4.06 -37.49 5.49
CA ARG A 162 3.63 -36.66 4.36
C ARG A 162 4.42 -36.97 3.09
N ILE A 163 5.74 -37.21 3.17
CA ILE A 163 6.55 -37.72 2.04
C ILE A 163 5.96 -39.04 1.50
N LYS A 164 5.58 -39.97 2.38
CA LYS A 164 4.97 -41.24 1.97
C LYS A 164 3.63 -41.02 1.27
N PHE A 165 2.81 -40.09 1.73
CA PHE A 165 1.55 -39.75 1.05
C PHE A 165 1.82 -39.11 -0.33
N LEU A 166 2.71 -38.11 -0.39
CA LEU A 166 3.11 -37.43 -1.63
C LEU A 166 3.69 -38.40 -2.67
N SER A 167 4.40 -39.45 -2.23
CA SER A 167 4.93 -40.47 -3.13
C SER A 167 3.83 -41.32 -3.77
N THR A 168 2.66 -41.48 -3.13
CA THR A 168 1.53 -42.21 -3.71
C THR A 168 0.78 -41.44 -4.80
N ILE A 169 0.86 -40.10 -4.78
CA ILE A 169 0.18 -39.24 -5.76
C ILE A 169 1.10 -38.76 -6.89
N ALA A 170 2.41 -39.00 -6.78
CA ALA A 170 3.40 -38.58 -7.77
C ALA A 170 3.35 -39.45 -9.04
N ASP A 171 2.99 -38.85 -10.18
CA ASP A 171 2.82 -39.60 -11.43
C ASP A 171 4.13 -39.81 -12.20
N SER A 172 4.99 -38.79 -12.24
CA SER A 172 6.17 -38.75 -13.12
C SER A 172 7.47 -38.50 -12.37
N PHE A 173 7.53 -37.49 -11.51
CA PHE A 173 8.64 -37.19 -10.61
C PHE A 173 8.11 -36.37 -9.42
N VAL A 174 8.92 -36.22 -8.37
CA VAL A 174 8.66 -35.28 -7.27
C VAL A 174 9.59 -34.07 -7.39
N TYR A 175 9.06 -32.89 -7.09
CA TYR A 175 9.85 -31.66 -7.00
C TYR A 175 10.29 -31.44 -5.55
N VAL A 176 11.59 -31.45 -5.28
CA VAL A 176 12.15 -31.12 -3.96
C VAL A 176 12.67 -29.68 -3.95
N VAL A 177 12.16 -28.89 -3.03
CA VAL A 177 12.59 -27.52 -2.75
C VAL A 177 13.78 -27.56 -1.78
N SER A 178 14.98 -27.14 -2.20
CA SER A 178 16.21 -27.35 -1.40
C SER A 178 16.51 -26.33 -0.30
N LYS A 179 15.74 -25.24 -0.19
CA LYS A 179 15.89 -24.23 0.87
C LYS A 179 14.53 -23.86 1.47
N MET A 180 14.51 -23.59 2.76
CA MET A 180 13.40 -22.88 3.41
C MET A 180 13.51 -21.40 3.02
N GLY A 181 12.70 -20.94 2.06
CA GLY A 181 12.66 -19.54 1.62
C GLY A 181 12.48 -19.35 0.12
N THR A 182 12.04 -18.16 -0.29
CA THR A 182 11.70 -17.82 -1.68
C THR A 182 12.92 -17.58 -2.59
N THR A 183 12.77 -17.74 -3.90
CA THR A 183 13.86 -17.64 -4.90
C THR A 183 14.54 -16.26 -4.97
N GLY A 184 15.87 -16.18 -4.90
CA GLY A 184 16.64 -15.00 -5.36
C GLY A 184 17.37 -14.15 -4.31
N SER A 185 17.39 -14.54 -3.03
CA SER A 185 18.20 -13.83 -2.03
C SER A 185 19.68 -14.25 -2.09
N SER A 186 20.49 -13.33 -2.61
CA SER A 186 21.96 -13.20 -2.61
C SER A 186 22.81 -14.14 -3.47
N ASP A 187 23.66 -13.54 -4.32
CA ASP A 187 24.80 -14.14 -5.04
C ASP A 187 25.96 -14.60 -4.12
N GLN A 188 25.79 -14.52 -2.80
CA GLN A 188 26.82 -14.85 -1.80
C GLN A 188 26.27 -15.72 -0.66
N VAL A 189 25.80 -16.95 -0.89
CA VAL A 189 25.61 -17.92 0.22
C VAL A 189 25.92 -19.36 -0.21
N ALA A 190 26.58 -20.06 0.72
CA ALA A 190 26.97 -21.46 0.70
C ALA A 190 25.88 -22.42 0.22
N ILE A 191 26.34 -23.40 -0.57
CA ILE A 191 25.64 -24.65 -0.88
C ILE A 191 24.99 -25.23 0.39
N ASN A 192 23.71 -25.65 0.31
CA ASN A 192 23.04 -26.31 1.42
C ASN A 192 23.69 -27.67 1.68
N ASN A 193 24.60 -27.73 2.66
CA ASN A 193 25.31 -28.96 3.05
C ASN A 193 24.38 -30.09 3.48
N ALA A 194 23.11 -29.82 3.82
CA ALA A 194 22.11 -30.81 4.18
C ALA A 194 21.31 -31.38 2.98
N LEU A 195 21.58 -30.91 1.75
CA LEU A 195 20.87 -31.39 0.56
C LEU A 195 20.97 -32.91 0.33
N PRO A 196 22.16 -33.55 0.46
CA PRO A 196 22.27 -35.01 0.33
C PRO A 196 21.37 -35.76 1.32
N ASP A 197 21.25 -35.27 2.55
CA ASP A 197 20.42 -35.88 3.59
C ASP A 197 18.93 -35.76 3.27
N ILE A 198 18.50 -34.60 2.74
CA ILE A 198 17.12 -34.38 2.28
C ILE A 198 16.78 -35.35 1.15
N ILE A 199 17.64 -35.44 0.13
CA ILE A 199 17.43 -36.34 -1.01
C ILE A 199 17.39 -37.80 -0.54
N ALA A 200 18.30 -38.21 0.34
CA ALA A 200 18.33 -39.56 0.89
C ALA A 200 17.04 -39.90 1.65
N ARG A 201 16.55 -38.97 2.48
CA ARG A 201 15.28 -39.09 3.20
C ARG A 201 14.09 -39.24 2.26
N VAL A 202 14.02 -38.45 1.19
CA VAL A 202 12.93 -38.53 0.21
C VAL A 202 13.01 -39.84 -0.58
N ARG A 203 14.22 -40.25 -0.98
CA ARG A 203 14.47 -41.46 -1.77
C ARG A 203 14.06 -42.75 -1.06
N GLU A 204 14.05 -42.76 0.27
CA GLU A 204 13.59 -43.91 1.06
C GLU A 204 12.13 -44.29 0.74
N TYR A 205 11.28 -43.32 0.36
CA TYR A 205 9.85 -43.52 0.14
C TYR A 205 9.39 -43.25 -1.29
N VAL A 206 10.18 -42.51 -2.07
CA VAL A 206 9.83 -42.11 -3.44
C VAL A 206 10.50 -43.01 -4.46
N THR A 207 9.69 -43.68 -5.29
CA THR A 207 10.13 -44.56 -6.37
C THR A 207 10.28 -43.86 -7.72
N VAL A 208 9.65 -42.70 -7.88
CA VAL A 208 9.79 -41.85 -9.07
C VAL A 208 11.08 -41.02 -9.00
N PRO A 209 11.56 -40.45 -10.13
CA PRO A 209 12.67 -39.50 -10.13
C PRO A 209 12.46 -38.32 -9.17
N ILE A 210 13.56 -37.77 -8.66
CA ILE A 210 13.59 -36.56 -7.82
C ILE A 210 14.23 -35.42 -8.62
N ALA A 211 13.46 -34.36 -8.89
CA ALA A 211 14.00 -33.11 -9.39
C ALA A 211 14.20 -32.13 -8.22
N VAL A 212 15.35 -31.47 -8.15
CA VAL A 212 15.67 -30.53 -7.06
C VAL A 212 15.82 -29.13 -7.62
N GLY A 213 15.08 -28.18 -7.04
CA GLY A 213 15.21 -26.76 -7.34
C GLY A 213 15.82 -25.96 -6.19
N PHE A 214 16.08 -24.68 -6.46
CA PHE A 214 16.60 -23.62 -5.56
C PHE A 214 18.13 -23.45 -5.50
N GLY A 215 18.58 -22.19 -5.64
CA GLY A 215 19.98 -21.78 -5.49
C GLY A 215 20.92 -22.12 -6.66
N VAL A 216 20.43 -22.73 -7.73
CA VAL A 216 21.26 -23.12 -8.88
C VAL A 216 21.37 -21.95 -9.86
N SER A 217 22.57 -21.37 -9.98
CA SER A 217 22.84 -20.23 -10.86
C SER A 217 23.91 -20.52 -11.91
N ASN A 218 24.73 -21.54 -11.71
CA ASN A 218 25.85 -21.89 -12.57
C ASN A 218 26.05 -23.41 -12.65
N ARG A 219 26.97 -23.85 -13.51
CA ARG A 219 27.24 -25.28 -13.74
C ARG A 219 27.79 -26.00 -12.50
N GLY A 220 28.58 -25.32 -11.66
CA GLY A 220 29.09 -25.91 -10.43
C GLY A 220 27.96 -26.25 -9.44
N HIS A 221 26.95 -25.38 -9.33
CA HIS A 221 25.77 -25.67 -8.52
C HIS A 221 24.96 -26.82 -9.11
N PHE A 222 24.79 -26.87 -10.44
CA PHE A 222 24.11 -27.97 -11.12
C PHE A 222 24.80 -29.31 -10.81
N ASP A 223 26.12 -29.36 -10.96
CA ASP A 223 26.92 -30.55 -10.67
C ASP A 223 26.78 -30.97 -9.20
N TYR A 224 26.82 -30.02 -8.25
CA TYR A 224 26.64 -30.33 -6.83
C TYR A 224 25.28 -30.98 -6.54
N VAL A 225 24.19 -30.44 -7.10
CA VAL A 225 22.84 -30.98 -6.89
C VAL A 225 22.71 -32.37 -7.53
N ALA A 226 23.26 -32.55 -8.73
CA ALA A 226 23.31 -33.84 -9.41
C ALA A 226 24.10 -34.90 -8.60
N ASP A 227 25.30 -34.53 -8.14
CA ASP A 227 26.18 -35.40 -7.34
C ASP A 227 25.60 -35.69 -5.94
N SER A 228 24.69 -34.85 -5.43
CA SER A 228 23.96 -35.06 -4.17
C SER A 228 22.84 -36.11 -4.27
N GLY A 229 22.53 -36.64 -5.46
CA GLY A 229 21.52 -37.69 -5.64
C GLY A 229 20.23 -37.30 -6.37
N ALA A 230 20.15 -36.08 -6.93
CA ALA A 230 19.00 -35.62 -7.73
C ALA A 230 18.98 -36.23 -9.15
N ASP A 231 17.83 -36.65 -9.67
CA ASP A 231 17.70 -37.13 -11.05
C ASP A 231 17.45 -36.00 -12.05
N GLY A 232 17.02 -34.84 -11.55
CA GLY A 232 16.89 -33.60 -12.30
C GLY A 232 17.28 -32.39 -11.45
N VAL A 233 17.74 -31.33 -12.11
CA VAL A 233 18.06 -30.04 -11.49
C VAL A 233 17.20 -28.95 -12.11
N VAL A 234 16.53 -28.16 -11.28
CA VAL A 234 15.63 -27.08 -11.70
C VAL A 234 16.34 -25.74 -11.61
N ILE A 235 16.30 -24.97 -12.70
CA ILE A 235 16.83 -23.60 -12.77
C ILE A 235 15.74 -22.64 -13.28
N GLY A 236 15.33 -21.70 -12.42
CA GLY A 236 14.30 -20.71 -12.77
C GLY A 236 14.78 -19.28 -12.66
N SER A 237 14.89 -18.75 -11.44
CA SER A 237 15.18 -17.32 -11.20
C SER A 237 16.40 -16.80 -11.95
N ARG A 238 17.46 -17.59 -12.11
CA ARG A 238 18.66 -17.15 -12.86
C ARG A 238 18.37 -16.96 -14.36
N ILE A 239 17.48 -17.75 -14.96
CA ILE A 239 17.09 -17.57 -16.37
C ILE A 239 16.35 -16.24 -16.53
N VAL A 240 15.42 -15.94 -15.62
CA VAL A 240 14.72 -14.64 -15.58
C VAL A 240 15.71 -13.48 -15.42
N THR A 241 16.70 -13.61 -14.54
CA THR A 241 17.77 -12.61 -14.40
C THR A 241 18.59 -12.44 -15.68
N VAL A 242 18.97 -13.54 -16.37
CA VAL A 242 19.70 -13.47 -17.65
C VAL A 242 18.88 -12.73 -18.70
N ILE A 243 17.57 -12.95 -18.75
CA ILE A 243 16.66 -12.23 -19.66
C ILE A 243 16.61 -10.74 -19.31
N LYS A 244 16.53 -10.40 -18.02
CA LYS A 244 16.50 -9.03 -17.50
C LYS A 244 17.77 -8.24 -17.84
N GLU A 245 18.93 -8.88 -17.68
CA GLU A 245 20.26 -8.28 -17.92
C GLU A 245 20.60 -8.15 -19.41
N ALA A 246 19.94 -8.93 -20.28
CA ALA A 246 20.23 -8.96 -21.71
C ALA A 246 19.59 -7.80 -22.49
N LEU A 247 20.35 -7.23 -23.44
CA LEU A 247 19.81 -6.34 -24.47
C LEU A 247 18.76 -7.05 -25.32
N LYS A 248 17.73 -6.32 -25.78
CA LYS A 248 16.53 -6.89 -26.42
C LYS A 248 16.85 -7.83 -27.58
N ASP A 249 17.80 -7.46 -28.43
CA ASP A 249 18.28 -8.23 -29.60
C ASP A 249 19.17 -9.43 -29.22
N GLN A 250 19.71 -9.47 -28.00
CA GLN A 250 20.62 -10.50 -27.53
C GLN A 250 19.97 -11.52 -26.59
N ARG A 251 18.76 -11.26 -26.09
CA ARG A 251 18.04 -12.10 -25.10
C ARG A 251 18.03 -13.58 -25.46
N LEU A 252 17.58 -13.92 -26.67
CA LEU A 252 17.46 -15.32 -27.12
C LEU A 252 18.82 -16.01 -27.12
N LYS A 253 19.85 -15.32 -27.62
CA LYS A 253 21.21 -15.82 -27.67
C LYS A 253 21.77 -16.02 -26.26
N MET A 254 21.61 -15.04 -25.37
CA MET A 254 22.14 -15.12 -24.00
C MET A 254 21.49 -16.24 -23.18
N VAL A 255 20.18 -16.46 -23.33
CA VAL A 255 19.48 -17.59 -22.70
C VAL A 255 19.98 -18.91 -23.27
N GLY A 256 20.07 -19.03 -24.60
CA GLY A 256 20.60 -20.22 -25.27
C GLY A 256 22.04 -20.55 -24.86
N ASP A 257 22.92 -19.55 -24.82
CA ASP A 257 24.34 -19.67 -24.45
C ASP A 257 24.49 -20.01 -22.96
N TYR A 258 23.67 -19.41 -22.09
CA TYR A 258 23.64 -19.75 -20.67
C TYR A 258 23.26 -21.22 -20.46
N LEU A 259 22.15 -21.65 -21.05
CA LEU A 259 21.68 -23.02 -20.90
C LEU A 259 22.60 -24.04 -21.56
N SER A 260 23.22 -23.72 -22.71
CA SER A 260 24.22 -24.59 -23.34
C SER A 260 25.43 -24.83 -22.45
N ARG A 261 25.86 -23.82 -21.66
CA ARG A 261 26.91 -23.98 -20.65
C ARG A 261 26.48 -24.84 -19.47
N ILE A 262 25.22 -24.71 -19.03
CA ILE A 262 24.68 -25.56 -17.96
C ILE A 262 24.53 -27.00 -18.43
N SER A 263 24.00 -27.25 -19.62
CA SER A 263 23.71 -28.58 -20.15
C SER A 263 24.93 -29.27 -20.79
N LEU A 264 26.05 -28.55 -20.98
CA LEU A 264 27.20 -28.99 -21.78
C LEU A 264 26.80 -29.41 -23.21
N LYS A 265 25.79 -28.77 -23.78
CA LYS A 265 25.33 -29.09 -25.14
C LYS A 265 26.45 -28.82 -26.15
N GLY A 266 26.78 -29.83 -26.94
CA GLY A 266 27.90 -29.77 -27.90
C GLY A 266 29.29 -29.98 -27.28
N GLN A 267 29.37 -30.32 -26.00
CA GLN A 267 30.61 -30.65 -25.28
C GLN A 267 30.54 -32.08 -24.72
N PRO A 268 31.68 -32.70 -24.34
CA PRO A 268 31.67 -34.00 -23.67
C PRO A 268 30.85 -33.94 -22.39
N GLN A 269 29.89 -34.86 -22.27
CA GLN A 269 29.05 -34.96 -21.07
C GLN A 269 29.88 -35.50 -19.90
N LYS A 270 29.63 -34.93 -18.71
CA LYS A 270 30.25 -35.39 -17.47
C LYS A 270 29.37 -36.50 -16.88
N ALA A 271 29.91 -37.71 -16.78
CA ALA A 271 29.24 -38.80 -16.08
C ALA A 271 29.08 -38.45 -14.59
N ARG A 272 27.93 -38.79 -14.02
CA ARG A 272 27.59 -38.54 -12.62
C ARG A 272 28.62 -39.15 -11.67
N SER A 273 29.07 -38.39 -10.68
CA SER A 273 29.93 -38.93 -9.62
C SER A 273 29.11 -39.85 -8.70
N PRO A 274 29.68 -40.91 -8.12
CA PRO A 274 29.01 -41.66 -7.07
C PRO A 274 28.68 -40.71 -5.92
N PRO A 275 27.48 -40.80 -5.30
CA PRO A 275 27.16 -39.98 -4.14
C PRO A 275 28.18 -40.25 -3.03
N PRO A 276 28.59 -39.22 -2.25
CA PRO A 276 29.56 -39.38 -1.19
C PRO A 276 29.09 -40.44 -0.17
N PRO A 277 30.02 -41.22 0.43
CA PRO A 277 29.68 -42.22 1.44
C PRO A 277 28.99 -41.53 2.63
N ARG A 278 27.92 -42.15 3.14
CA ARG A 278 27.12 -41.64 4.26
C ARG A 278 28.04 -41.27 5.42
N LEU A 279 28.00 -40.01 5.86
CA LEU A 279 28.44 -39.68 7.20
C LEU A 279 27.46 -40.37 8.15
N SER A 280 27.98 -41.19 9.06
CA SER A 280 27.18 -41.79 10.13
C SER A 280 26.40 -40.67 10.82
N SER A 281 25.08 -40.76 10.75
CA SER A 281 24.14 -39.82 11.36
C SER A 281 24.57 -39.50 12.80
N PRO A 282 24.62 -38.23 13.21
CA PRO A 282 24.65 -37.95 14.63
C PRO A 282 23.37 -38.52 15.21
N THR A 283 23.49 -39.46 16.15
CA THR A 283 22.43 -39.79 17.08
C THR A 283 21.91 -38.47 17.65
N LEU A 284 20.70 -38.09 17.25
CA LEU A 284 19.93 -37.08 17.97
C LEU A 284 19.90 -37.55 19.43
N ASN A 285 20.61 -36.83 20.31
CA ASN A 285 20.59 -37.09 21.75
C ASN A 285 19.13 -36.97 22.22
N ALA A 286 18.49 -38.12 22.40
CA ALA A 286 17.27 -38.27 23.16
C ALA A 286 17.58 -38.03 24.65
N SER A 287 17.83 -36.77 25.01
CA SER A 287 17.84 -36.29 26.39
C SER A 287 17.10 -34.96 26.47
N ARG A 288 15.82 -34.96 26.09
CA ARG A 288 14.86 -33.98 26.59
C ARG A 288 13.85 -34.73 27.42
N SER A 289 14.01 -34.65 28.74
CA SER A 289 13.02 -35.04 29.74
C SER A 289 11.84 -34.07 29.70
N GLY A 290 11.05 -34.15 28.63
CA GLY A 290 9.69 -33.64 28.56
C GLY A 290 8.71 -34.83 28.56
N PRO A 291 7.46 -34.66 29.01
CA PRO A 291 6.50 -35.75 29.00
C PRO A 291 6.34 -36.29 27.57
N PRO A 292 6.25 -37.62 27.38
CA PRO A 292 6.17 -38.22 26.06
C PRO A 292 4.91 -37.71 25.36
N ILE A 293 5.09 -37.12 24.17
CA ILE A 293 4.00 -36.87 23.24
C ILE A 293 3.43 -38.24 22.90
N ALA A 294 2.19 -38.48 23.35
CA ALA A 294 1.51 -39.73 23.13
C ALA A 294 1.43 -40.00 21.62
N ASN A 295 1.92 -41.17 21.20
CA ASN A 295 1.49 -41.80 19.97
C ASN A 295 -0.02 -42.04 20.07
N SER A 296 -0.82 -41.12 19.54
CA SER A 296 -2.25 -41.35 19.33
C SER A 296 -2.57 -41.24 17.84
N THR A 297 -2.99 -42.38 17.28
CA THR A 297 -3.93 -42.57 16.15
C THR A 297 -3.46 -42.01 14.80
N ALA A 298 -2.97 -42.78 13.83
CA ALA A 298 -3.76 -43.74 13.05
C ALA A 298 -5.24 -43.34 12.99
N ASP A 299 -5.59 -42.37 12.14
CA ASP A 299 -6.84 -42.37 11.36
C ASP A 299 -6.98 -41.17 10.39
N SER A 300 -7.28 -41.49 9.13
CA SER A 300 -7.83 -40.68 8.04
C SER A 300 -6.98 -39.57 7.41
N ILE A 301 -7.04 -39.52 6.07
CA ILE A 301 -6.74 -38.34 5.26
C ILE A 301 -7.77 -37.27 5.67
N VAL A 302 -7.47 -36.50 6.72
CA VAL A 302 -8.35 -35.42 7.18
C VAL A 302 -8.11 -34.24 6.25
N LEU A 303 -9.07 -33.97 5.38
CA LEU A 303 -9.09 -32.70 4.64
C LEU A 303 -8.94 -31.54 5.63
N PRO A 304 -8.15 -30.50 5.33
CA PRO A 304 -8.00 -29.38 6.26
C PRO A 304 -9.37 -28.76 6.60
N ALA A 305 -9.53 -28.26 7.82
CA ALA A 305 -10.85 -27.89 8.32
C ALA A 305 -11.55 -26.82 7.45
N ARG A 306 -12.87 -26.97 7.30
CA ARG A 306 -13.72 -26.15 6.45
C ARG A 306 -15.00 -25.69 7.13
N PHE A 307 -15.54 -24.61 6.60
CA PHE A 307 -16.89 -24.11 6.86
C PHE A 307 -17.69 -24.28 5.56
N GLY A 308 -18.49 -25.34 5.47
CA GLY A 308 -19.07 -25.77 4.19
C GLY A 308 -17.96 -26.04 3.16
N GLN A 309 -17.98 -25.31 2.04
CA GLN A 309 -16.96 -25.42 0.99
C GLN A 309 -15.72 -24.52 1.20
N PHE A 310 -15.76 -23.59 2.15
CA PHE A 310 -14.72 -22.56 2.36
C PHE A 310 -13.74 -22.96 3.46
N GLY A 311 -12.52 -22.42 3.44
CA GLY A 311 -11.44 -22.80 4.35
C GLY A 311 -10.30 -23.51 3.61
N GLY A 312 -9.72 -24.54 4.22
CA GLY A 312 -8.61 -25.28 3.64
C GLY A 312 -7.22 -24.71 3.99
N GLN A 313 -6.20 -25.31 3.39
CA GLN A 313 -4.79 -24.92 3.52
C GLN A 313 -4.17 -24.80 2.12
N TYR A 314 -4.55 -23.75 1.38
CA TYR A 314 -4.07 -23.49 0.03
C TYR A 314 -2.69 -22.84 0.04
N VAL A 315 -1.70 -23.56 0.58
CA VAL A 315 -0.39 -23.03 0.92
C VAL A 315 0.74 -23.85 0.31
N PRO A 316 1.94 -23.27 0.18
CA PRO A 316 3.11 -24.03 -0.20
C PRO A 316 3.40 -25.12 0.84
N GLU A 317 3.83 -26.28 0.34
CA GLU A 317 4.17 -27.46 1.17
C GLU A 317 5.13 -27.13 2.32
N ALA A 318 6.00 -26.13 2.16
CA ALA A 318 6.96 -25.70 3.16
C ALA A 318 6.35 -25.30 4.53
N ILE A 319 5.09 -24.84 4.57
CA ILE A 319 4.48 -24.32 5.82
C ILE A 319 3.41 -25.23 6.42
N VAL A 320 3.08 -26.35 5.77
CA VAL A 320 2.00 -27.24 6.22
C VAL A 320 2.25 -27.78 7.63
N ASP A 321 3.46 -28.25 7.91
CA ASP A 321 3.79 -28.81 9.22
C ASP A 321 3.78 -27.75 10.33
N CYS A 322 4.09 -26.49 10.01
CA CYS A 322 3.99 -25.40 10.97
C CYS A 322 2.52 -25.06 11.31
N LEU A 323 1.63 -25.15 10.32
CA LEU A 323 0.20 -25.01 10.56
C LEU A 323 -0.36 -26.16 11.41
N ALA A 324 0.14 -27.39 11.21
CA ALA A 324 -0.22 -28.53 12.04
C ALA A 324 0.27 -28.40 13.49
N GLU A 325 1.51 -27.92 13.72
CA GLU A 325 2.02 -27.57 15.06
C GLU A 325 1.12 -26.53 15.73
N LEU A 326 0.75 -25.48 14.99
CA LEU A 326 -0.12 -24.41 15.49
C LEU A 326 -1.54 -24.92 15.79
N GLU A 327 -2.08 -25.82 14.98
CA GLU A 327 -3.40 -26.42 15.19
C GLU A 327 -3.44 -27.22 16.49
N GLU A 328 -2.46 -28.10 16.70
CA GLU A 328 -2.38 -28.91 17.92
C GLU A 328 -2.13 -28.04 19.16
N ALA A 329 -1.30 -27.01 19.03
CA ALA A 329 -1.10 -26.02 20.08
C ALA A 329 -2.40 -25.31 20.45
N HIS A 330 -3.19 -24.88 19.46
CA HIS A 330 -4.48 -24.26 19.69
C HIS A 330 -5.47 -25.24 20.33
N LYS A 331 -5.62 -26.44 19.77
CA LYS A 331 -6.52 -27.48 20.28
C LYS A 331 -6.22 -27.82 21.73
N SER A 332 -4.94 -28.02 22.06
CA SER A 332 -4.51 -28.29 23.44
C SER A 332 -4.76 -27.11 24.38
N ALA A 333 -4.52 -25.87 23.93
CA ALA A 333 -4.77 -24.66 24.70
C ALA A 333 -6.28 -24.44 24.97
N MET A 334 -7.14 -24.70 23.98
CA MET A 334 -8.60 -24.55 24.15
C MET A 334 -9.17 -25.52 25.19
N ALA A 335 -8.59 -26.72 25.31
CA ALA A 335 -8.98 -27.73 26.29
C ALA A 335 -8.34 -27.53 27.68
N ASP A 336 -7.34 -26.64 27.81
CA ASP A 336 -6.54 -26.45 29.03
C ASP A 336 -7.13 -25.32 29.91
N PRO A 337 -7.66 -25.62 31.11
CA PRO A 337 -8.20 -24.60 32.02
C PRO A 337 -7.16 -23.57 32.48
N GLU A 338 -5.90 -23.96 32.63
CA GLU A 338 -4.83 -23.05 33.06
C GLU A 338 -4.47 -22.05 31.96
N PHE A 339 -4.56 -22.45 30.68
CA PHE A 339 -4.43 -21.51 29.56
C PHE A 339 -5.52 -20.43 29.61
N TRP A 340 -6.79 -20.82 29.82
CA TRP A 340 -7.89 -19.85 29.95
C TRP A 340 -7.76 -18.96 31.17
N LYS A 341 -7.23 -19.49 32.27
CA LYS A 341 -6.93 -18.70 33.47
C LYS A 341 -5.83 -17.68 33.20
N GLU A 342 -4.76 -18.05 32.48
CA GLU A 342 -3.72 -17.10 32.04
C GLU A 342 -4.30 -16.04 31.10
N PHE A 343 -5.05 -16.44 30.06
CA PHE A 343 -5.70 -15.52 29.13
C PHE A 343 -6.62 -14.52 29.84
N ARG A 344 -7.48 -15.01 30.76
CA ARG A 344 -8.40 -14.18 31.54
C ARG A 344 -7.69 -13.30 32.57
N SER A 345 -6.51 -13.71 33.06
CA SER A 345 -5.69 -12.85 33.94
C SER A 345 -5.29 -11.53 33.26
N HIS A 346 -5.30 -11.49 31.92
CA HIS A 346 -5.03 -10.28 31.14
C HIS A 346 -6.27 -9.42 30.86
N PHE A 347 -7.46 -9.77 31.34
CA PHE A 347 -8.67 -8.98 31.07
C PHE A 347 -8.57 -7.56 31.60
N GLY A 348 -7.99 -7.37 32.79
CA GLY A 348 -7.72 -6.02 33.33
C GLY A 348 -6.76 -5.21 32.45
N TYR A 349 -5.80 -5.87 31.81
CA TYR A 349 -4.87 -5.23 30.86
C TYR A 349 -5.54 -4.89 29.52
N MET A 350 -6.44 -5.75 29.03
CA MET A 350 -7.19 -5.54 27.78
C MET A 350 -8.37 -4.58 27.92
N ASN A 351 -8.74 -4.23 29.17
CA ASN A 351 -9.96 -3.50 29.54
C ASN A 351 -11.25 -4.31 29.27
N ARG A 352 -11.30 -5.56 29.76
CA ARG A 352 -12.46 -6.46 29.65
C ARG A 352 -13.16 -6.73 30.99
N PRO A 353 -14.50 -6.92 31.01
CA PRO A 353 -15.39 -6.87 29.85
C PRO A 353 -15.54 -5.45 29.29
N SER A 354 -15.63 -5.32 27.97
CA SER A 354 -15.83 -4.00 27.34
C SER A 354 -17.28 -3.55 27.57
N GLU A 355 -17.52 -2.24 27.65
CA GLU A 355 -18.84 -1.72 28.00
C GLU A 355 -19.89 -1.94 26.89
N LEU A 356 -21.15 -2.18 27.27
CA LEU A 356 -22.29 -2.16 26.34
C LEU A 356 -23.11 -0.89 26.57
N TYR A 357 -23.01 0.08 25.68
CA TYR A 357 -23.55 1.43 25.89
C TYR A 357 -24.83 1.67 25.08
N LEU A 358 -25.87 2.24 25.69
CA LEU A 358 -27.08 2.67 24.95
C LEU A 358 -26.82 4.05 24.32
N ALA A 359 -26.82 4.13 23.00
CA ALA A 359 -26.68 5.37 22.26
C ALA A 359 -28.05 6.08 22.18
N GLU A 360 -28.40 6.83 23.23
CA GLU A 360 -29.72 7.43 23.41
C GLU A 360 -30.06 8.46 22.33
N ASN A 361 -29.11 9.33 21.98
CA ASN A 361 -29.33 10.38 20.98
C ASN A 361 -29.40 9.78 19.57
N LEU A 362 -28.55 8.79 19.27
CA LEU A 362 -28.57 8.08 18.00
C LEU A 362 -29.86 7.26 17.85
N THR A 363 -30.33 6.62 18.92
CA THR A 363 -31.63 5.93 18.97
C THR A 363 -32.78 6.90 18.71
N LYS A 364 -32.76 8.07 19.36
CA LYS A 364 -33.78 9.11 19.17
C LYS A 364 -33.81 9.62 17.73
N ASP A 365 -32.64 9.87 17.14
CA ASP A 365 -32.50 10.31 15.75
C ASP A 365 -32.96 9.25 14.74
N ALA A 366 -32.72 7.96 15.03
CA ALA A 366 -33.20 6.85 14.21
C ALA A 366 -34.73 6.68 14.31
N GLY A 367 -35.34 7.02 15.44
CA GLY A 367 -36.79 7.00 15.64
C GLY A 367 -37.42 5.59 15.72
N GLY A 368 -36.62 4.54 15.63
CA GLY A 368 -37.02 3.12 15.69
C GLY A 368 -36.30 2.38 16.83
N ALA A 369 -35.71 1.23 16.53
CA ALA A 369 -35.06 0.35 17.52
C ALA A 369 -33.98 1.05 18.36
N LYS A 370 -33.77 0.55 19.57
CA LYS A 370 -32.69 0.95 20.49
C LYS A 370 -31.34 0.51 19.95
N ILE A 371 -30.39 1.44 19.92
CA ILE A 371 -29.04 1.20 19.41
C ILE A 371 -28.07 1.05 20.57
N TRP A 372 -27.47 -0.14 20.68
CA TRP A 372 -26.45 -0.48 21.67
C TRP A 372 -25.08 -0.54 21.01
N LEU A 373 -24.05 0.03 21.63
CA LEU A 373 -22.67 -0.01 21.18
C LEU A 373 -21.86 -0.95 22.07
N LYS A 374 -21.30 -2.01 21.49
CA LYS A 374 -20.29 -2.84 22.15
C LYS A 374 -18.92 -2.16 22.01
N ARG A 375 -18.42 -1.59 23.10
CA ARG A 375 -17.33 -0.59 23.14
C ARG A 375 -15.92 -1.19 23.06
N GLU A 376 -15.62 -1.94 22.00
CA GLU A 376 -14.26 -2.47 21.76
C GLU A 376 -13.24 -1.36 21.44
N ASP A 377 -13.69 -0.14 21.13
CA ASP A 377 -12.90 1.08 21.00
C ASP A 377 -12.18 1.48 22.30
N LEU A 378 -12.71 1.06 23.45
CA LEU A 378 -12.14 1.32 24.77
C LEU A 378 -11.13 0.26 25.22
N ASN A 379 -10.94 -0.81 24.45
CA ASN A 379 -9.93 -1.81 24.77
C ASN A 379 -8.54 -1.16 24.78
N HIS A 380 -7.61 -1.77 25.51
CA HIS A 380 -6.20 -1.37 25.38
C HIS A 380 -5.75 -1.44 23.93
N THR A 381 -4.86 -0.53 23.52
CA THR A 381 -4.47 -0.21 22.13
C THR A 381 -5.53 0.49 21.27
N GLY A 382 -6.82 0.38 21.62
CA GLY A 382 -7.93 1.12 21.00
C GLY A 382 -8.80 0.33 20.01
N SER A 383 -8.73 -1.01 20.03
CA SER A 383 -9.60 -1.85 19.18
C SER A 383 -9.73 -3.29 19.68
N HIS A 384 -10.65 -4.04 19.07
CA HIS A 384 -10.82 -5.49 19.26
C HIS A 384 -9.57 -6.33 18.95
N LYS A 385 -8.56 -5.80 18.24
CA LYS A 385 -7.38 -6.58 17.81
C LYS A 385 -6.56 -7.13 18.99
N ILE A 386 -6.58 -6.45 20.15
CA ILE A 386 -5.83 -6.88 21.33
C ILE A 386 -6.27 -8.26 21.86
N ASN A 387 -7.54 -8.63 21.69
CA ASN A 387 -8.08 -9.93 22.11
C ASN A 387 -7.32 -11.08 21.42
N ASN A 388 -7.22 -10.98 20.09
CA ASN A 388 -6.49 -11.93 19.25
C ASN A 388 -4.99 -11.90 19.52
N ALA A 389 -4.41 -10.70 19.67
CA ALA A 389 -2.98 -10.53 19.90
C ALA A 389 -2.51 -11.22 21.20
N ILE A 390 -3.24 -11.05 22.30
CA ILE A 390 -2.92 -11.76 23.56
C ILE A 390 -3.06 -13.27 23.37
N GLY A 391 -4.16 -13.74 22.79
CA GLY A 391 -4.40 -15.18 22.59
C GLY A 391 -3.29 -15.85 21.78
N GLN A 392 -2.91 -15.26 20.65
CA GLN A 392 -1.86 -15.81 19.80
C GLN A 392 -0.46 -15.70 20.40
N ILE A 393 -0.13 -14.65 21.17
CA ILE A 393 1.17 -14.61 21.88
C ILE A 393 1.26 -15.71 22.93
N LEU A 394 0.17 -15.99 23.64
CA LEU A 394 0.16 -17.11 24.60
C LEU A 394 0.36 -18.45 23.89
N LEU A 395 -0.24 -18.64 22.71
CA LEU A 395 0.04 -19.80 21.86
C LEU A 395 1.51 -19.85 21.44
N ALA A 396 2.06 -18.76 20.90
CA ALA A 396 3.44 -18.66 20.45
C ALA A 396 4.43 -19.00 21.58
N LYS A 397 4.21 -18.50 22.79
CA LYS A 397 4.99 -18.85 23.99
C LYS A 397 4.88 -20.33 24.33
N ARG A 398 3.68 -20.91 24.23
CA ARG A 398 3.42 -22.33 24.53
C ARG A 398 4.21 -23.26 23.61
N ILE A 399 4.36 -22.88 22.33
CA ILE A 399 5.19 -23.60 21.35
C ILE A 399 6.63 -23.08 21.24
N GLY A 400 7.08 -22.25 22.20
CA GLY A 400 8.47 -21.83 22.33
C GLY A 400 9.01 -20.90 21.23
N LYS A 401 8.14 -20.17 20.52
CA LYS A 401 8.56 -19.18 19.52
C LYS A 401 9.06 -17.92 20.23
N THR A 402 10.15 -17.35 19.74
CA THR A 402 10.83 -16.20 20.35
C THR A 402 10.70 -14.92 19.52
N ARG A 403 10.23 -15.05 18.28
CA ARG A 403 10.07 -13.97 17.32
C ARG A 403 8.65 -13.96 16.77
N ILE A 404 8.08 -12.77 16.63
CA ILE A 404 6.72 -12.54 16.15
C ILE A 404 6.78 -11.67 14.91
N ILE A 405 6.08 -12.10 13.86
CA ILE A 405 5.84 -11.29 12.67
C ILE A 405 4.33 -11.04 12.52
N ALA A 406 3.97 -9.90 11.93
CA ALA A 406 2.59 -9.60 11.55
C ALA A 406 2.55 -8.66 10.35
N GLU A 407 1.44 -8.67 9.62
CA GLU A 407 1.09 -7.65 8.61
C GLU A 407 0.35 -6.47 9.27
N THR A 408 0.27 -5.32 8.61
CA THR A 408 -0.74 -4.33 8.97
C THR A 408 -1.04 -3.38 7.80
N GLY A 409 -2.29 -2.93 7.69
CA GLY A 409 -2.73 -1.85 6.79
C GLY A 409 -2.90 -0.57 7.59
N ALA A 410 -4.08 -0.35 8.19
CA ALA A 410 -4.38 0.78 9.09
C ALA A 410 -3.49 0.93 10.36
N GLY A 411 -2.47 0.10 10.55
CA GLY A 411 -1.53 0.14 11.69
C GLY A 411 -2.05 -0.45 13.01
N GLN A 412 -3.36 -0.60 13.21
CA GLN A 412 -3.93 -1.05 14.50
C GLN A 412 -3.51 -2.48 14.89
N HIS A 413 -3.44 -3.40 13.93
CA HIS A 413 -2.96 -4.76 14.19
C HIS A 413 -1.47 -4.77 14.54
N GLY A 414 -0.67 -3.99 13.80
CA GLY A 414 0.75 -3.81 14.09
C GLY A 414 0.98 -3.23 15.49
N VAL A 415 0.22 -2.21 15.90
CA VAL A 415 0.29 -1.63 17.25
C VAL A 415 -0.11 -2.65 18.32
N ALA A 416 -1.18 -3.42 18.10
CA ALA A 416 -1.61 -4.45 19.04
C ALA A 416 -0.52 -5.53 19.21
N THR A 417 0.06 -6.00 18.10
CA THR A 417 1.14 -6.97 18.08
C THR A 417 2.40 -6.46 18.79
N ALA A 418 2.87 -5.25 18.43
CA ALA A 418 4.03 -4.64 19.08
C ALA A 418 3.82 -4.44 20.58
N THR A 419 2.61 -4.06 20.99
CA THR A 419 2.23 -3.89 22.40
C THR A 419 2.38 -5.19 23.19
N VAL A 420 1.85 -6.29 22.65
CA VAL A 420 1.95 -7.59 23.33
C VAL A 420 3.37 -8.15 23.28
N CYS A 421 4.11 -7.97 22.18
CA CYS A 421 5.52 -8.36 22.11
C CYS A 421 6.37 -7.64 23.15
N ALA A 422 6.18 -6.32 23.32
CA ALA A 422 6.84 -5.54 24.36
C ALA A 422 6.53 -6.07 25.77
N LYS A 423 5.26 -6.40 26.04
CA LYS A 423 4.83 -6.96 27.33
C LYS A 423 5.46 -8.32 27.64
N PHE A 424 5.61 -9.18 26.63
CA PHE A 424 6.08 -10.56 26.81
C PHE A 424 7.57 -10.75 26.48
N GLY A 425 8.28 -9.69 26.09
CA GLY A 425 9.72 -9.73 25.81
C GLY A 425 10.06 -10.51 24.54
N LEU A 426 9.23 -10.41 23.50
CA LEU A 426 9.43 -11.11 22.22
C LEU A 426 9.89 -10.14 21.13
N GLU A 427 10.73 -10.61 20.20
CA GLU A 427 11.09 -9.82 19.01
C GLU A 427 9.85 -9.58 18.15
N CYS A 428 9.66 -8.35 17.67
CA CYS A 428 8.50 -7.98 16.87
C CYS A 428 8.92 -7.34 15.55
N VAL A 429 8.44 -7.90 14.44
CA VAL A 429 8.64 -7.36 13.09
C VAL A 429 7.28 -7.21 12.40
N ILE A 430 6.96 -6.00 11.97
CA ILE A 430 5.69 -5.67 11.31
C ILE A 430 5.96 -5.35 9.85
N TYR A 431 5.30 -6.08 8.95
CA TYR A 431 5.27 -5.79 7.52
C TYR A 431 4.10 -4.85 7.23
N MET A 432 4.37 -3.78 6.50
CA MET A 432 3.36 -2.75 6.19
C MET A 432 3.59 -2.23 4.78
N GLY A 433 2.54 -2.11 3.98
CA GLY A 433 2.64 -1.55 2.64
C GLY A 433 3.25 -0.15 2.67
N ALA A 434 4.15 0.20 1.73
CA ALA A 434 4.82 1.49 1.75
C ALA A 434 3.84 2.67 1.67
N GLU A 435 2.70 2.50 0.98
CA GLU A 435 1.65 3.52 0.94
C GLU A 435 0.90 3.60 2.28
N ASP A 436 0.69 2.47 2.96
CA ASP A 436 0.10 2.45 4.30
C ASP A 436 1.04 3.06 5.35
N VAL A 437 2.36 2.82 5.25
CA VAL A 437 3.38 3.48 6.10
C VAL A 437 3.26 5.00 5.99
N ARG A 438 3.10 5.53 4.76
CA ARG A 438 2.92 6.96 4.50
C ARG A 438 1.61 7.49 5.10
N ARG A 439 0.49 6.81 4.85
CA ARG A 439 -0.86 7.24 5.28
C ARG A 439 -1.10 7.09 6.78
N GLN A 440 -0.36 6.23 7.46
CA GLN A 440 -0.57 5.85 8.87
C GLN A 440 0.69 6.05 9.72
N ALA A 441 1.44 7.12 9.44
CA ALA A 441 2.72 7.43 10.08
C ALA A 441 2.64 7.43 11.63
N LEU A 442 1.53 7.88 12.21
CA LEU A 442 1.32 7.84 13.65
C LEU A 442 1.36 6.42 14.23
N ASN A 443 0.76 5.44 13.54
CA ASN A 443 0.79 4.05 14.01
C ASN A 443 2.15 3.38 13.77
N VAL A 444 2.86 3.76 12.70
CA VAL A 444 4.26 3.35 12.48
C VAL A 444 5.13 3.79 13.65
N PHE A 445 5.07 5.08 14.00
CA PHE A 445 5.80 5.63 15.13
C PHE A 445 5.45 4.95 16.47
N ARG A 446 4.16 4.65 16.70
CA ARG A 446 3.72 3.89 17.88
C ARG A 446 4.32 2.48 17.94
N ILE A 447 4.43 1.79 16.81
CA ILE A 447 5.04 0.45 16.74
C ILE A 447 6.53 0.53 17.09
N GLU A 448 7.25 1.50 16.54
CA GLU A 448 8.68 1.70 16.81
C GLU A 448 8.95 2.08 18.26
N MET A 449 8.12 2.95 18.85
CA MET A 449 8.18 3.28 20.28
C MET A 449 7.99 2.05 21.19
N LEU A 450 7.21 1.06 20.75
CA LEU A 450 7.00 -0.20 21.46
C LEU A 450 8.16 -1.20 21.24
N GLY A 451 9.19 -0.83 20.49
CA GLY A 451 10.34 -1.68 20.17
C GLY A 451 10.11 -2.63 19.00
N GLY A 452 9.00 -2.48 18.27
CA GLY A 452 8.75 -3.22 17.04
C GLY A 452 9.51 -2.63 15.86
N LYS A 453 9.97 -3.49 14.94
CA LYS A 453 10.57 -3.06 13.67
C LYS A 453 9.49 -3.00 12.58
N VAL A 454 9.33 -1.88 11.89
CA VAL A 454 8.46 -1.78 10.71
C VAL A 454 9.28 -2.00 9.45
N ILE A 455 8.80 -2.87 8.56
CA ILE A 455 9.39 -3.15 7.24
C ILE A 455 8.41 -2.68 6.15
N PRO A 456 8.71 -1.56 5.46
CA PRO A 456 7.91 -1.10 4.33
C PRO A 456 7.97 -2.07 3.15
N VAL A 457 6.81 -2.40 2.58
CA VAL A 457 6.67 -3.28 1.42
C VAL A 457 6.39 -2.46 0.16
N HIS A 458 7.31 -2.54 -0.80
CA HIS A 458 7.28 -1.79 -2.06
C HIS A 458 6.86 -2.62 -3.28
N SER A 459 6.55 -3.91 -3.08
CA SER A 459 6.05 -4.79 -4.12
C SER A 459 4.55 -4.58 -4.33
N GLY A 460 4.09 -4.84 -5.56
CA GLY A 460 2.66 -4.79 -5.91
C GLY A 460 2.03 -3.40 -5.69
N SER A 461 0.83 -3.41 -5.12
CA SER A 461 0.05 -2.20 -4.79
C SER A 461 0.65 -1.39 -3.63
N CYS A 462 1.65 -1.94 -2.93
CA CYS A 462 2.27 -1.35 -1.75
C CYS A 462 1.28 -1.15 -0.58
N THR A 463 0.30 -2.05 -0.45
CA THR A 463 -0.76 -2.02 0.59
C THR A 463 -0.77 -3.29 1.45
N LEU A 464 -1.79 -3.45 2.30
CA LEU A 464 -2.03 -4.62 3.16
C LEU A 464 -1.87 -5.98 2.45
N LYS A 465 -2.36 -6.13 1.20
CA LYS A 465 -2.22 -7.39 0.44
C LYS A 465 -0.76 -7.79 0.31
N ASP A 466 0.09 -6.85 -0.08
CA ASP A 466 1.51 -7.11 -0.29
C ASP A 466 2.27 -7.30 1.04
N ALA A 467 1.83 -6.64 2.11
CA ALA A 467 2.34 -6.87 3.45
C ALA A 467 2.07 -8.29 3.97
N VAL A 468 0.89 -8.86 3.69
CA VAL A 468 0.58 -10.27 4.00
C VAL A 468 1.55 -11.20 3.25
N ASN A 469 1.78 -10.94 1.96
CA ASN A 469 2.69 -11.74 1.16
C ASN A 469 4.11 -11.76 1.72
N GLU A 470 4.66 -10.59 2.08
CA GLU A 470 6.01 -10.53 2.69
C GLU A 470 6.06 -11.19 4.07
N ALA A 471 5.01 -11.06 4.90
CA ALA A 471 4.92 -11.75 6.18
C ALA A 471 4.93 -13.28 6.00
N PHE A 472 4.17 -13.83 5.05
CA PHE A 472 4.21 -15.26 4.73
C PHE A 472 5.61 -15.71 4.29
N ARG A 473 6.32 -14.91 3.49
CA ARG A 473 7.67 -15.25 3.00
C ARG A 473 8.73 -15.25 4.10
N ASP A 474 8.67 -14.28 5.00
CA ASP A 474 9.49 -14.31 6.22
C ASP A 474 9.18 -15.58 7.02
N TRP A 475 7.90 -15.87 7.22
CA TRP A 475 7.50 -17.04 7.99
C TRP A 475 8.07 -18.34 7.43
N VAL A 476 7.92 -18.57 6.11
CA VAL A 476 8.47 -19.73 5.37
C VAL A 476 9.98 -19.88 5.61
N THR A 477 10.70 -18.77 5.77
CA THR A 477 12.15 -18.75 5.96
C THR A 477 12.55 -19.02 7.42
N ASN A 478 11.73 -18.60 8.38
CA ASN A 478 12.06 -18.57 9.82
C ASN A 478 11.13 -19.41 10.72
N LEU A 479 10.52 -20.47 10.18
CA LEU A 479 9.51 -21.31 10.86
C LEU A 479 9.88 -21.83 12.26
N ALA A 480 11.18 -22.12 12.48
CA ALA A 480 11.64 -22.71 13.74
C ALA A 480 11.50 -21.75 14.93
N THR A 481 11.73 -20.45 14.72
CA THR A 481 11.79 -19.44 15.78
C THR A 481 10.63 -18.44 15.75
N THR A 482 9.94 -18.35 14.62
CA THR A 482 8.97 -17.29 14.33
C THR A 482 7.52 -17.78 14.36
N HIS A 483 6.65 -17.06 15.06
CA HIS A 483 5.19 -17.18 14.95
C HIS A 483 4.64 -16.05 14.07
N TYR A 484 3.81 -16.40 13.08
CA TYR A 484 3.05 -15.41 12.32
C TYR A 484 1.73 -15.09 13.04
N LEU A 485 1.64 -13.88 13.58
CA LEU A 485 0.46 -13.39 14.28
C LEU A 485 -0.49 -12.71 13.28
N VAL A 486 -1.35 -13.50 12.65
CA VAL A 486 -2.34 -13.00 11.68
C VAL A 486 -3.34 -12.04 12.32
N GLY A 487 -3.67 -10.96 11.61
CA GLY A 487 -4.50 -9.87 12.14
C GLY A 487 -5.99 -10.02 12.01
N SER A 488 -6.48 -10.99 11.23
CA SER A 488 -7.91 -11.18 11.00
C SER A 488 -8.26 -12.65 10.84
N ALA A 489 -9.56 -12.98 10.77
CA ALA A 489 -10.06 -14.34 10.61
C ALA A 489 -9.91 -14.87 9.16
N ILE A 490 -8.73 -14.62 8.59
CA ILE A 490 -8.32 -14.94 7.22
C ILE A 490 -7.18 -15.96 7.26
N GLY A 491 -6.70 -16.35 6.08
CA GLY A 491 -5.56 -17.25 5.96
C GLY A 491 -5.92 -18.73 6.10
N PRO A 492 -4.93 -19.61 5.93
CA PRO A 492 -5.13 -21.06 5.97
C PRO A 492 -5.59 -21.50 7.37
N HIS A 493 -6.32 -22.61 7.43
CA HIS A 493 -6.54 -23.30 8.71
C HIS A 493 -5.19 -23.56 9.40
N PRO A 494 -5.03 -23.32 10.72
CA PRO A 494 -6.06 -23.04 11.74
C PRO A 494 -6.37 -21.57 12.03
N PHE A 495 -5.81 -20.61 11.28
CA PHE A 495 -5.90 -19.19 11.62
C PHE A 495 -7.33 -18.64 11.76
N PRO A 496 -8.28 -18.89 10.83
CA PRO A 496 -9.64 -18.39 10.98
C PRO A 496 -10.31 -18.85 12.29
N THR A 497 -10.12 -20.11 12.65
CA THR A 497 -10.64 -20.73 13.88
C THR A 497 -10.00 -20.11 15.13
N ILE A 498 -8.67 -19.96 15.15
CA ILE A 498 -7.92 -19.35 16.25
C ILE A 498 -8.41 -17.93 16.52
N VAL A 499 -8.48 -17.11 15.47
CA VAL A 499 -8.85 -15.70 15.59
C VAL A 499 -10.28 -15.57 16.10
N ARG A 500 -11.21 -16.36 15.56
CA ARG A 500 -12.60 -16.42 16.05
C ARG A 500 -12.66 -16.80 17.52
N ASP A 501 -11.93 -17.83 17.94
CA ASP A 501 -12.00 -18.33 19.32
C ASP A 501 -11.47 -17.33 20.35
N PHE A 502 -10.53 -16.46 19.97
CA PHE A 502 -10.11 -15.34 20.81
C PHE A 502 -10.99 -14.10 20.70
N GLN A 503 -11.77 -13.95 19.62
CA GLN A 503 -12.70 -12.83 19.44
C GLN A 503 -14.12 -13.11 19.94
N LYS A 504 -14.54 -14.37 20.11
CA LYS A 504 -15.92 -14.71 20.53
C LYS A 504 -16.32 -14.17 21.90
N VAL A 505 -15.35 -13.77 22.72
CA VAL A 505 -15.55 -13.03 23.97
C VAL A 505 -16.44 -11.80 23.77
N ILE A 506 -16.41 -11.16 22.60
CA ILE A 506 -17.27 -10.03 22.25
C ILE A 506 -18.75 -10.44 22.32
N SER A 507 -19.14 -11.49 21.59
CA SER A 507 -20.52 -11.99 21.59
C SER A 507 -20.97 -12.58 22.93
N GLN A 508 -20.05 -13.21 23.68
CA GLN A 508 -20.32 -13.70 25.04
C GLN A 508 -20.73 -12.55 25.97
N GLU A 509 -19.92 -11.49 26.00
CA GLU A 509 -20.20 -10.33 26.83
C GLU A 509 -21.46 -9.60 26.37
N ILE A 510 -21.73 -9.47 25.06
CA ILE A 510 -22.99 -8.88 24.58
C ILE A 510 -24.19 -9.65 25.15
N LYS A 511 -24.18 -10.98 25.11
CA LYS A 511 -25.27 -11.80 25.64
C LYS A 511 -25.46 -11.60 27.14
N GLU A 512 -24.38 -11.65 27.91
CA GLU A 512 -24.42 -11.44 29.36
C GLU A 512 -24.94 -10.05 29.72
N GLN A 513 -24.42 -9.02 29.05
CA GLN A 513 -24.77 -7.62 29.32
C GLN A 513 -26.21 -7.29 28.89
N LEU A 514 -26.68 -7.79 27.75
CA LEU A 514 -28.08 -7.62 27.34
C LEU A 514 -29.05 -8.42 28.21
N GLN A 515 -28.68 -9.61 28.65
CA GLN A 515 -29.52 -10.36 29.59
C GLN A 515 -29.76 -9.56 30.87
N VAL A 516 -28.74 -8.87 31.39
CA VAL A 516 -28.87 -7.98 32.56
C VAL A 516 -29.70 -6.72 32.24
N ARG A 517 -29.46 -6.06 31.11
CA ARG A 517 -30.09 -4.76 30.78
C ARG A 517 -31.50 -4.87 30.21
N ARG A 518 -31.81 -5.96 29.51
CA ARG A 518 -33.04 -6.13 28.72
C ARG A 518 -33.79 -7.42 29.00
N GLY A 519 -33.13 -8.43 29.57
CA GLY A 519 -33.74 -9.73 29.82
C GLY A 519 -34.08 -10.54 28.56
N LYS A 520 -33.64 -10.07 27.37
CA LYS A 520 -33.88 -10.68 26.07
C LYS A 520 -32.67 -10.51 25.15
N LEU A 521 -32.61 -11.34 24.10
CA LEU A 521 -31.65 -11.21 23.00
C LEU A 521 -32.03 -10.04 22.08
N PRO A 522 -31.08 -9.47 21.31
CA PRO A 522 -31.37 -8.39 20.37
C PRO A 522 -32.00 -8.92 19.08
N GLU A 523 -32.72 -8.08 18.35
CA GLU A 523 -33.26 -8.41 17.03
C GLU A 523 -32.15 -8.50 15.98
N ALA A 524 -31.06 -7.73 16.13
CA ALA A 524 -29.89 -7.83 15.25
C ALA A 524 -28.57 -7.50 15.97
N VAL A 525 -27.50 -8.15 15.51
CA VAL A 525 -26.11 -7.74 15.79
C VAL A 525 -25.43 -7.32 14.48
N VAL A 526 -24.75 -6.18 14.51
CA VAL A 526 -24.18 -5.52 13.33
C VAL A 526 -22.69 -5.24 13.55
N ALA A 527 -21.86 -5.55 12.56
CA ALA A 527 -20.42 -5.36 12.62
C ALA A 527 -19.84 -5.08 11.23
N CYS A 528 -18.71 -4.36 11.15
CA CYS A 528 -18.05 -4.10 9.88
C CYS A 528 -17.21 -5.32 9.45
N VAL A 529 -17.09 -5.53 8.14
CA VAL A 529 -16.42 -6.71 7.57
C VAL A 529 -15.35 -6.27 6.58
N GLY A 530 -14.09 -6.33 7.04
CA GLY A 530 -12.91 -6.44 6.18
C GLY A 530 -12.55 -7.92 6.08
N GLY A 531 -11.44 -8.34 6.69
CA GLY A 531 -11.16 -9.78 6.85
C GLY A 531 -12.11 -10.52 7.81
N GLY A 532 -12.86 -9.80 8.67
CA GLY A 532 -13.98 -10.37 9.45
C GLY A 532 -13.76 -10.66 10.95
N SER A 533 -12.59 -10.41 11.54
CA SER A 533 -12.33 -10.79 12.95
C SER A 533 -13.30 -10.22 14.00
N ASN A 534 -13.66 -8.93 13.89
CA ASN A 534 -14.59 -8.31 14.83
C ASN A 534 -16.03 -8.83 14.62
N ALA A 535 -16.41 -9.03 13.36
CA ALA A 535 -17.75 -9.46 12.99
C ALA A 535 -17.98 -10.91 13.43
N ILE A 536 -17.08 -11.83 13.12
CA ILE A 536 -17.22 -13.22 13.60
C ILE A 536 -17.19 -13.29 15.13
N GLY A 537 -16.35 -12.50 15.79
CA GLY A 537 -16.35 -12.39 17.26
C GLY A 537 -17.67 -11.89 17.85
N THR A 538 -18.37 -11.02 17.12
CA THR A 538 -19.70 -10.48 17.46
C THR A 538 -20.82 -11.48 17.14
N PHE A 539 -20.67 -12.28 16.09
CA PHE A 539 -21.71 -13.18 15.60
C PHE A 539 -21.68 -14.55 16.26
N TYR A 540 -20.50 -15.04 16.64
CA TYR A 540 -20.27 -16.46 16.90
C TYR A 540 -21.29 -17.10 17.84
N ASN A 541 -21.48 -16.54 19.04
CA ASN A 541 -22.43 -17.11 19.98
C ASN A 541 -23.89 -16.94 19.59
N PHE A 542 -24.22 -16.10 18.60
CA PHE A 542 -25.57 -15.93 18.06
C PHE A 542 -25.84 -16.79 16.82
N ILE A 543 -24.86 -17.52 16.27
CA ILE A 543 -25.05 -18.36 15.06
C ILE A 543 -26.21 -19.38 15.23
N GLU A 544 -26.39 -19.93 16.43
CA GLU A 544 -27.52 -20.84 16.69
C GLU A 544 -28.83 -20.14 17.08
N ASP A 545 -28.79 -18.88 17.48
CA ASP A 545 -29.98 -18.09 17.77
C ASP A 545 -30.61 -17.58 16.47
N LYS A 546 -31.38 -18.43 15.77
CA LYS A 546 -31.92 -18.12 14.44
C LYS A 546 -32.84 -16.88 14.39
N ASN A 547 -33.37 -16.46 15.53
CA ASN A 547 -34.19 -15.24 15.65
C ASN A 547 -33.35 -13.95 15.69
N VAL A 548 -32.03 -14.04 15.90
CA VAL A 548 -31.11 -12.90 15.90
C VAL A 548 -30.49 -12.77 14.51
N ARG A 549 -30.71 -11.61 13.87
CA ARG A 549 -30.11 -11.30 12.57
C ARG A 549 -28.62 -10.98 12.74
N LEU A 550 -27.78 -11.53 11.87
CA LEU A 550 -26.33 -11.28 11.84
C LEU A 550 -26.04 -10.45 10.60
N ILE A 551 -25.57 -9.22 10.78
CA ILE A 551 -25.44 -8.28 9.66
C ILE A 551 -24.00 -7.77 9.58
N GLY A 552 -23.30 -8.19 8.53
CA GLY A 552 -21.98 -7.68 8.17
C GLY A 552 -22.09 -6.47 7.26
N VAL A 553 -21.34 -5.40 7.55
CA VAL A 553 -21.27 -4.22 6.68
C VAL A 553 -19.89 -4.11 6.03
N GLU A 554 -19.82 -4.31 4.72
CA GLU A 554 -18.61 -4.21 3.91
C GLU A 554 -18.38 -2.78 3.42
N ALA A 555 -17.15 -2.48 3.01
CA ALA A 555 -16.83 -1.18 2.41
C ALA A 555 -17.29 -1.13 0.95
N GLY A 556 -18.28 -0.28 0.69
CA GLY A 556 -18.83 0.01 -0.63
C GLY A 556 -17.97 0.97 -1.45
N GLY A 557 -16.90 1.54 -0.88
CA GLY A 557 -15.98 2.45 -1.57
C GLY A 557 -16.70 3.64 -2.21
N GLU A 558 -16.39 3.93 -3.48
CA GLU A 558 -17.07 4.98 -4.26
C GLU A 558 -18.47 4.54 -4.76
N GLY A 559 -18.84 3.27 -4.54
CA GLY A 559 -20.09 2.66 -4.97
C GLY A 559 -19.87 1.24 -5.51
N THR A 560 -20.85 0.34 -5.30
CA THR A 560 -20.71 -1.08 -5.66
C THR A 560 -21.05 -1.42 -7.12
N ASP A 561 -21.35 -0.41 -7.94
CA ASP A 561 -21.65 -0.59 -9.37
C ASP A 561 -20.41 -0.40 -10.26
N GLY A 562 -19.36 0.24 -9.73
CA GLY A 562 -18.04 0.31 -10.36
C GLY A 562 -17.02 -0.61 -9.69
N ASP A 563 -15.74 -0.46 -10.03
CA ASP A 563 -14.68 -1.36 -9.57
C ASP A 563 -13.96 -0.87 -8.30
N ARG A 564 -14.31 0.32 -7.80
CA ARG A 564 -13.63 0.97 -6.66
C ARG A 564 -14.38 0.75 -5.35
N HIS A 565 -14.36 -0.50 -4.88
CA HIS A 565 -14.94 -0.89 -3.59
C HIS A 565 -14.25 -2.14 -3.00
N SER A 566 -14.61 -2.51 -1.77
CA SER A 566 -14.13 -3.73 -1.08
C SER A 566 -15.29 -4.61 -0.59
N ALA A 567 -16.44 -4.57 -1.29
CA ALA A 567 -17.64 -5.34 -0.97
C ALA A 567 -17.54 -6.81 -1.42
N THR A 568 -16.60 -7.55 -0.83
CA THR A 568 -16.14 -8.88 -1.27
C THR A 568 -17.23 -9.95 -1.27
N LEU A 569 -18.07 -10.03 -0.24
CA LEU A 569 -19.19 -10.98 -0.17
C LEU A 569 -20.34 -10.55 -1.07
N SER A 570 -20.55 -9.25 -1.22
CA SER A 570 -21.64 -8.68 -2.01
C SER A 570 -21.41 -8.78 -3.52
N LYS A 571 -20.16 -8.64 -3.98
CA LYS A 571 -19.80 -8.51 -5.40
C LYS A 571 -18.70 -9.47 -5.87
N GLY A 572 -17.96 -10.07 -4.95
CA GLY A 572 -16.89 -11.01 -5.28
C GLY A 572 -17.39 -12.42 -5.64
N GLN A 573 -16.44 -13.31 -5.89
CA GLN A 573 -16.69 -14.70 -6.28
C GLN A 573 -15.82 -15.66 -5.46
N PRO A 574 -16.23 -16.92 -5.28
CA PRO A 574 -15.38 -17.94 -4.66
C PRO A 574 -14.04 -18.09 -5.40
N GLY A 575 -12.94 -18.12 -4.65
CA GLY A 575 -11.59 -18.28 -5.16
C GLY A 575 -10.60 -18.59 -4.04
N VAL A 576 -9.31 -18.58 -4.36
CA VAL A 576 -8.21 -18.86 -3.43
C VAL A 576 -7.29 -17.64 -3.32
N LEU A 577 -7.08 -17.19 -2.09
CA LEU A 577 -6.22 -16.05 -1.77
C LEU A 577 -5.59 -16.26 -0.39
N HIS A 578 -4.31 -15.89 -0.23
CA HIS A 578 -3.60 -15.91 1.05
C HIS A 578 -3.74 -17.24 1.84
N GLY A 579 -3.74 -18.38 1.17
CA GLY A 579 -3.80 -19.68 1.85
C GLY A 579 -5.19 -20.28 2.05
N VAL A 580 -6.26 -19.64 1.58
CA VAL A 580 -7.63 -20.07 1.90
C VAL A 580 -8.58 -19.94 0.73
N ARG A 581 -9.52 -20.89 0.60
CA ARG A 581 -10.66 -20.78 -0.31
C ARG A 581 -11.78 -19.98 0.36
N THR A 582 -12.15 -18.86 -0.24
CA THR A 582 -13.13 -17.90 0.30
C THR A 582 -13.74 -17.06 -0.84
N TYR A 583 -14.60 -16.09 -0.52
CA TYR A 583 -14.99 -15.05 -1.48
C TYR A 583 -13.86 -14.04 -1.67
N ILE A 584 -13.57 -13.70 -2.92
CA ILE A 584 -12.54 -12.75 -3.31
C ILE A 584 -13.00 -11.81 -4.43
N MET A 585 -12.41 -10.62 -4.46
CA MET A 585 -12.47 -9.69 -5.57
C MET A 585 -11.43 -10.10 -6.61
N GLN A 586 -11.88 -10.57 -7.77
CA GLN A 586 -11.00 -11.06 -8.83
C GLN A 586 -11.56 -10.77 -10.22
N SER A 587 -10.68 -10.70 -11.21
CA SER A 587 -11.03 -10.65 -12.63
C SER A 587 -11.54 -12.01 -13.13
N PRO A 588 -12.19 -12.08 -14.30
CA PRO A 588 -12.59 -13.34 -14.92
C PRO A 588 -11.42 -14.31 -15.19
N ALA A 589 -10.20 -13.78 -15.30
CA ALA A 589 -8.98 -14.57 -15.48
C ALA A 589 -8.41 -15.13 -14.15
N GLY A 590 -9.08 -14.87 -13.02
CA GLY A 590 -8.65 -15.31 -11.70
C GLY A 590 -7.49 -14.48 -11.13
N GLN A 591 -7.32 -13.24 -11.59
CA GLN A 591 -6.34 -12.32 -11.02
C GLN A 591 -7.01 -11.49 -9.92
N ILE A 592 -6.33 -11.31 -8.79
CA ILE A 592 -6.81 -10.49 -7.68
C ILE A 592 -6.81 -9.03 -8.13
N ILE A 593 -7.97 -8.39 -8.04
CA ILE A 593 -8.11 -6.97 -8.38
C ILE A 593 -7.85 -6.11 -7.16
N GLU A 594 -7.32 -4.91 -7.39
CA GLU A 594 -7.17 -3.91 -6.34
C GLU A 594 -8.53 -3.46 -5.86
N THR A 595 -8.69 -3.34 -4.54
CA THR A 595 -9.91 -2.84 -3.91
C THR A 595 -9.77 -1.38 -3.54
N HIS A 596 -10.88 -0.78 -3.11
CA HIS A 596 -10.87 0.58 -2.59
C HIS A 596 -11.81 0.73 -1.39
N SER A 597 -11.36 1.50 -0.42
CA SER A 597 -12.14 1.95 0.72
C SER A 597 -11.43 3.16 1.35
N ILE A 598 -12.19 4.14 1.82
CA ILE A 598 -11.65 5.21 2.67
C ILE A 598 -11.02 4.67 3.96
N SER A 599 -11.51 3.51 4.42
CA SER A 599 -11.03 2.82 5.61
C SER A 599 -10.02 1.73 5.24
N ALA A 600 -8.75 1.96 5.57
CA ALA A 600 -7.66 1.01 5.30
C ALA A 600 -7.86 -0.36 5.98
N GLY A 601 -8.61 -0.45 7.09
CA GLY A 601 -8.92 -1.73 7.75
C GLY A 601 -9.98 -2.58 7.05
N LEU A 602 -10.72 -1.99 6.10
CA LEU A 602 -11.71 -2.69 5.25
C LEU A 602 -11.24 -2.85 3.80
N ASP A 603 -10.13 -2.22 3.41
CA ASP A 603 -9.55 -2.31 2.06
C ASP A 603 -8.79 -3.64 1.88
N TYR A 604 -9.55 -4.72 1.66
CA TYR A 604 -9.02 -6.07 1.51
C TYR A 604 -9.84 -6.85 0.48
N PRO A 605 -9.20 -7.47 -0.54
CA PRO A 605 -9.90 -8.18 -1.61
C PRO A 605 -10.47 -9.55 -1.21
N GLY A 606 -10.31 -9.99 0.04
CA GLY A 606 -10.80 -11.26 0.53
C GLY A 606 -11.69 -11.11 1.76
N VAL A 607 -12.12 -12.24 2.32
CA VAL A 607 -12.89 -12.28 3.58
C VAL A 607 -12.65 -13.61 4.29
N GLY A 608 -12.86 -13.68 5.60
CA GLY A 608 -12.74 -14.93 6.36
C GLY A 608 -13.68 -16.04 5.86
N PRO A 609 -13.24 -17.30 5.79
CA PRO A 609 -14.02 -18.39 5.19
C PRO A 609 -15.30 -18.73 5.96
N GLU A 610 -15.35 -18.46 7.27
CA GLU A 610 -16.58 -18.67 8.07
C GLU A 610 -17.66 -17.63 7.69
N HIS A 611 -17.27 -16.41 7.29
CA HIS A 611 -18.22 -15.42 6.77
C HIS A 611 -18.76 -15.83 5.40
N ALA A 612 -17.90 -16.35 4.52
CA ALA A 612 -18.31 -16.93 3.23
C ALA A 612 -19.34 -18.05 3.43
N TRP A 613 -19.12 -18.94 4.39
CA TRP A 613 -20.09 -19.97 4.75
C TRP A 613 -21.39 -19.40 5.35
N LEU A 614 -21.30 -18.42 6.25
CA LEU A 614 -22.48 -17.77 6.82
C LEU A 614 -23.33 -17.07 5.75
N LYS A 615 -22.70 -16.51 4.71
CA LYS A 615 -23.39 -15.97 3.53
C LYS A 615 -24.11 -17.08 2.76
N ASP A 616 -23.38 -18.11 2.33
CA ASP A 616 -23.91 -19.16 1.46
C ASP A 616 -24.99 -20.01 2.14
N SER A 617 -24.89 -20.21 3.45
CA SER A 617 -25.92 -20.86 4.26
C SER A 617 -27.16 -19.99 4.51
N GLY A 618 -27.12 -18.70 4.14
CA GLY A 618 -28.15 -17.72 4.43
C GLY A 618 -28.26 -17.35 5.91
N ARG A 619 -27.28 -17.72 6.75
CA ARG A 619 -27.32 -17.44 8.19
C ARG A 619 -26.98 -15.98 8.52
N ALA A 620 -26.10 -15.35 7.75
CA ALA A 620 -25.78 -13.94 7.91
C ALA A 620 -26.09 -13.14 6.63
N GLU A 621 -26.48 -11.90 6.83
CA GLU A 621 -26.74 -10.92 5.78
C GLU A 621 -25.51 -10.02 5.64
N TYR A 622 -25.12 -9.71 4.40
CA TYR A 622 -24.00 -8.80 4.13
C TYR A 622 -24.50 -7.66 3.26
N ILE A 623 -24.28 -6.43 3.73
CA ILE A 623 -24.62 -5.19 3.04
C ILE A 623 -23.36 -4.34 2.89
N SER A 624 -23.40 -3.31 2.05
CA SER A 624 -22.29 -2.36 1.87
C SER A 624 -22.67 -0.97 2.35
N ALA A 625 -21.68 -0.21 2.82
CA ALA A 625 -21.79 1.23 3.02
C ALA A 625 -20.68 1.94 2.22
N THR A 626 -21.01 2.94 1.41
CA THR A 626 -20.02 3.73 0.65
C THR A 626 -19.15 4.57 1.57
N ASP A 627 -18.06 5.12 1.04
CA ASP A 627 -17.17 6.02 1.77
C ASP A 627 -17.93 7.26 2.32
N GLU A 628 -18.85 7.81 1.52
CA GLU A 628 -19.71 8.91 1.96
C GLU A 628 -20.63 8.51 3.11
N GLU A 629 -21.23 7.32 3.02
CA GLU A 629 -22.11 6.77 4.04
C GLU A 629 -21.35 6.47 5.34
N ALA A 630 -20.14 5.94 5.24
CA ALA A 630 -19.24 5.75 6.37
C ALA A 630 -18.87 7.09 7.03
N LEU A 631 -18.55 8.12 6.26
CA LEU A 631 -18.30 9.47 6.79
C LEU A 631 -19.53 10.08 7.49
N ARG A 632 -20.73 9.82 6.97
CA ARG A 632 -21.98 10.18 7.66
C ARG A 632 -22.11 9.41 8.98
N GLY A 633 -21.85 8.10 8.98
CA GLY A 633 -21.84 7.27 10.20
C GLY A 633 -20.85 7.79 11.24
N PHE A 634 -19.63 8.15 10.82
CA PHE A 634 -18.59 8.75 11.65
C PHE A 634 -19.09 10.04 12.31
N ARG A 635 -19.65 10.95 11.50
CA ARG A 635 -20.16 12.23 11.96
C ARG A 635 -21.34 12.06 12.91
N MET A 636 -22.26 11.15 12.63
CA MET A 636 -23.42 10.88 13.47
C MET A 636 -23.00 10.47 14.87
N LEU A 637 -22.13 9.47 15.01
CA LEU A 637 -21.71 9.04 16.34
C LEU A 637 -20.91 10.12 17.07
N THR A 638 -20.02 10.81 16.37
CA THR A 638 -19.20 11.89 16.93
C THR A 638 -20.08 13.03 17.47
N GLN A 639 -21.05 13.50 16.69
CA GLN A 639 -21.85 14.68 17.05
C GLN A 639 -23.02 14.37 17.98
N ARG A 640 -23.50 13.12 18.03
CA ARG A 640 -24.65 12.72 18.86
C ARG A 640 -24.26 12.10 20.18
N GLU A 641 -23.17 11.34 20.21
CA GLU A 641 -22.75 10.61 21.41
C GLU A 641 -21.36 11.04 21.93
N GLY A 642 -20.66 11.94 21.23
CA GLY A 642 -19.33 12.39 21.65
C GLY A 642 -18.25 11.30 21.55
N ILE A 643 -18.51 10.25 20.76
CA ILE A 643 -17.59 9.12 20.56
C ILE A 643 -17.05 9.23 19.14
N ILE A 644 -15.72 9.26 18.98
CA ILE A 644 -15.05 9.29 17.68
C ILE A 644 -14.79 7.85 17.22
N PRO A 645 -15.62 7.26 16.33
CA PRO A 645 -15.45 5.89 15.86
C PRO A 645 -14.29 5.77 14.87
N ALA A 646 -13.70 4.58 14.77
CA ALA A 646 -12.87 4.27 13.61
C ALA A 646 -13.72 4.31 12.32
N LEU A 647 -13.11 4.66 11.18
CA LEU A 647 -13.81 4.65 9.88
C LEU A 647 -14.35 3.24 9.55
N GLU A 648 -13.68 2.18 9.98
CA GLU A 648 -14.15 0.80 9.87
C GLU A 648 -15.51 0.64 10.57
N SER A 649 -15.60 1.05 11.84
CA SER A 649 -16.84 0.93 12.63
C SER A 649 -17.94 1.86 12.13
N SER A 650 -17.56 2.96 11.48
CA SER A 650 -18.48 3.95 10.91
C SER A 650 -19.37 3.38 9.81
N HIS A 651 -18.87 2.38 9.06
CA HIS A 651 -19.67 1.59 8.13
C HIS A 651 -20.80 0.85 8.85
N ALA A 652 -20.46 0.13 9.93
CA ALA A 652 -21.44 -0.60 10.75
C ALA A 652 -22.47 0.34 11.38
N ILE A 653 -22.04 1.52 11.85
CA ILE A 653 -22.92 2.55 12.40
C ILE A 653 -23.94 3.00 11.36
N TRP A 654 -23.51 3.31 10.14
CA TRP A 654 -24.43 3.70 9.07
C TRP A 654 -25.47 2.60 8.80
N GLY A 655 -25.02 1.38 8.53
CA GLY A 655 -25.90 0.26 8.20
C GLY A 655 -26.90 -0.05 9.32
N ALA A 656 -26.44 -0.05 10.58
CA ALA A 656 -27.29 -0.30 11.75
C ALA A 656 -28.32 0.81 11.98
N VAL A 657 -27.97 2.09 11.76
CA VAL A 657 -28.92 3.20 11.90
C VAL A 657 -30.01 3.11 10.84
N GLN A 658 -29.68 2.74 9.59
CA GLN A 658 -30.71 2.54 8.57
C GLN A 658 -31.64 1.39 8.95
N LEU A 659 -31.09 0.29 9.46
CA LEU A 659 -31.89 -0.82 9.97
C LEU A 659 -32.79 -0.40 11.14
N ALA A 660 -32.25 0.36 12.09
CA ALA A 660 -32.98 0.81 13.28
C ALA A 660 -34.27 1.55 12.94
N LYS A 661 -34.24 2.40 11.90
CA LYS A 661 -35.41 3.13 11.39
C LYS A 661 -36.55 2.22 10.92
N THR A 662 -36.24 0.99 10.51
CA THR A 662 -37.22 0.02 10.00
C THR A 662 -37.82 -0.87 11.07
N LEU A 663 -37.24 -0.88 12.27
CA LEU A 663 -37.65 -1.76 13.37
C LEU A 663 -38.50 -1.01 14.42
N PRO A 664 -39.36 -1.73 15.16
CA PRO A 664 -40.12 -1.16 16.28
C PRO A 664 -39.24 -0.55 17.37
N LYS A 665 -39.76 0.43 18.11
CA LYS A 665 -39.01 1.17 19.15
C LYS A 665 -38.57 0.33 20.35
N ASP A 666 -39.20 -0.82 20.56
CA ASP A 666 -38.88 -1.76 21.64
C ASP A 666 -37.89 -2.86 21.21
N ALA A 667 -37.55 -2.91 19.92
CA ALA A 667 -36.45 -3.72 19.41
C ALA A 667 -35.09 -3.11 19.81
N ASP A 668 -34.07 -3.95 19.79
CA ASP A 668 -32.71 -3.72 20.22
C ASP A 668 -31.75 -4.19 19.12
N ILE A 669 -30.86 -3.29 18.68
CA ILE A 669 -29.77 -3.59 17.75
C ILE A 669 -28.45 -3.37 18.49
N VAL A 670 -27.52 -4.32 18.39
CA VAL A 670 -26.15 -4.15 18.91
C VAL A 670 -25.18 -3.92 17.77
N ILE A 671 -24.38 -2.87 17.88
CA ILE A 671 -23.31 -2.52 16.95
C ILE A 671 -21.97 -2.84 17.62
N CYS A 672 -21.11 -3.61 16.95
CA CYS A 672 -19.72 -3.73 17.35
C CYS A 672 -18.97 -2.44 16.99
N LEU A 673 -18.65 -1.62 17.99
CA LEU A 673 -17.80 -0.45 17.82
C LEU A 673 -16.33 -0.91 17.88
N SER A 674 -15.88 -1.50 16.78
CA SER A 674 -14.67 -2.32 16.69
C SER A 674 -13.35 -1.60 17.04
N GLY A 675 -13.31 -0.27 17.00
CA GLY A 675 -12.14 0.54 17.32
C GLY A 675 -12.43 2.04 17.38
N ARG A 676 -11.50 2.80 17.97
CA ARG A 676 -11.57 4.27 18.06
C ARG A 676 -10.93 4.97 16.87
N GLY A 677 -11.43 6.15 16.54
CA GLY A 677 -11.07 6.90 15.33
C GLY A 677 -9.89 7.84 15.44
N ASP A 678 -9.11 7.82 16.53
CA ASP A 678 -7.93 8.70 16.68
C ASP A 678 -6.99 8.63 15.46
N LYS A 679 -6.82 7.42 14.91
CA LYS A 679 -5.99 7.16 13.73
C LYS A 679 -6.55 7.78 12.44
N ASP A 680 -7.84 8.06 12.39
CA ASP A 680 -8.55 8.52 11.21
C ASP A 680 -8.75 10.05 11.23
N VAL A 681 -8.50 10.73 12.36
CA VAL A 681 -8.74 12.17 12.51
C VAL A 681 -7.93 13.00 11.51
N GLU A 682 -6.68 12.63 11.24
CA GLU A 682 -5.84 13.33 10.26
C GLU A 682 -6.42 13.23 8.85
N GLN A 683 -6.74 12.01 8.41
CA GLN A 683 -7.38 11.75 7.12
C GLN A 683 -8.74 12.47 7.01
N ILE A 684 -9.55 12.44 8.07
CA ILE A 684 -10.86 13.11 8.11
C ILE A 684 -10.72 14.64 8.15
N SER A 685 -9.69 15.17 8.81
CA SER A 685 -9.39 16.60 8.81
C SER A 685 -9.09 17.10 7.41
N HIS A 686 -8.36 16.33 6.61
CA HIS A 686 -8.10 16.66 5.20
C HIS A 686 -9.40 16.65 4.37
N LEU A 687 -10.26 15.65 4.57
CA LEU A 687 -11.54 15.54 3.85
C LEU A 687 -12.58 16.58 4.28
N SER A 688 -12.65 16.92 5.57
CA SER A 688 -13.64 17.85 6.14
C SER A 688 -13.32 19.32 5.85
N ARG A 689 -12.09 19.61 5.39
CA ARG A 689 -11.67 20.94 4.93
C ARG A 689 -11.92 21.17 3.43
N LEU A 690 -12.44 20.17 2.72
CA LEU A 690 -13.00 20.33 1.38
C LEU A 690 -14.42 20.94 1.48
N PRO A 691 -14.73 22.05 0.79
CA PRO A 691 -16.11 22.55 0.76
C PRO A 691 -17.01 21.53 0.05
N GLN A 692 -18.15 21.20 0.68
CA GLN A 692 -19.21 20.36 0.11
C GLN A 692 -19.62 20.86 -1.29
N PRO A 693 -19.86 19.96 -2.27
CA PRO A 693 -20.21 20.37 -3.62
C PRO A 693 -21.63 20.95 -3.68
N TYR A 694 -21.72 22.27 -3.76
CA TYR A 694 -22.87 22.94 -4.36
C TYR A 694 -22.70 22.87 -5.88
N HIS A 695 -23.59 22.14 -6.57
CA HIS A 695 -23.66 22.13 -8.02
C HIS A 695 -24.52 23.31 -8.51
N PRO A 696 -23.86 24.33 -9.06
CA PRO A 696 -24.38 24.95 -10.27
C PRO A 696 -23.25 25.03 -11.31
N PHE A 697 -23.66 25.07 -12.58
CA PHE A 697 -22.82 25.25 -13.77
C PHE A 697 -22.20 23.98 -14.37
N ARG A 698 -23.04 23.29 -15.16
CA ARG A 698 -22.68 23.06 -16.57
C ARG A 698 -22.65 24.44 -17.26
N ASP A 699 -21.71 24.64 -18.17
CA ASP A 699 -21.49 25.84 -19.00
C ASP A 699 -20.45 26.86 -18.47
N ALA A 700 -19.18 26.44 -18.47
CA ALA A 700 -18.06 27.34 -18.69
C ALA A 700 -16.96 26.57 -19.45
N GLY A 701 -16.77 26.89 -20.73
CA GLY A 701 -15.62 26.39 -21.50
C GLY A 701 -14.30 27.02 -21.00
N PRO A 702 -13.14 26.39 -21.25
CA PRO A 702 -11.86 26.92 -20.82
C PRO A 702 -11.52 28.24 -21.55
N PRO A 703 -10.82 29.20 -20.90
CA PRO A 703 -10.34 30.40 -21.57
C PRO A 703 -9.29 30.01 -22.64
N ARG A 704 -9.35 30.66 -23.81
CA ARG A 704 -8.39 30.47 -24.90
C ARG A 704 -7.10 31.23 -24.59
N CYS A 705 -5.97 30.52 -24.54
CA CYS A 705 -4.64 31.12 -24.70
C CYS A 705 -4.37 31.35 -26.19
N ILE A 706 -3.87 32.54 -26.53
CA ILE A 706 -3.36 32.88 -27.86
C ILE A 706 -1.99 32.20 -28.03
N PRO A 707 -1.70 31.49 -29.13
CA PRO A 707 -0.38 30.94 -29.36
C PRO A 707 0.62 32.07 -29.67
N PRO A 708 1.84 32.05 -29.09
CA PRO A 708 2.86 33.05 -29.42
C PRO A 708 3.39 32.83 -30.85
N GLU A 709 3.52 33.92 -31.61
CA GLU A 709 4.26 33.91 -32.88
C GLU A 709 5.73 33.54 -32.64
N GLU A 710 6.26 32.64 -33.49
CA GLU A 710 7.61 32.11 -33.44
C GLU A 710 8.68 33.21 -33.58
N ILE A 711 9.59 33.30 -32.60
CA ILE A 711 10.94 33.82 -32.84
C ILE A 711 11.91 32.67 -32.57
N PRO A 712 12.68 32.20 -33.56
CA PRO A 712 13.62 31.11 -33.35
C PRO A 712 14.77 31.52 -32.40
N GLY A 713 15.00 30.74 -31.34
CA GLY A 713 16.38 30.53 -30.83
C GLY A 713 16.80 31.06 -29.45
N SER A 714 15.92 31.54 -28.56
CA SER A 714 16.33 31.90 -27.18
C SER A 714 15.37 31.35 -26.11
N ALA A 715 15.86 30.45 -25.24
CA ALA A 715 15.10 29.94 -24.10
C ALA A 715 15.05 30.95 -22.94
N SER A 716 13.92 30.99 -22.21
CA SER A 716 13.74 31.82 -21.03
C SER A 716 14.46 31.25 -19.80
N SER A 717 14.95 32.12 -18.93
CA SER A 717 15.69 31.75 -17.73
C SER A 717 14.85 31.86 -16.45
N VAL A 718 14.84 30.80 -15.66
CA VAL A 718 14.30 30.77 -14.29
C VAL A 718 15.49 30.65 -13.33
N THR A 719 15.71 31.66 -12.51
CA THR A 719 16.90 31.74 -11.65
C THR A 719 16.52 31.65 -10.19
N PHE A 720 17.11 30.72 -9.44
CA PHE A 720 16.72 30.42 -8.06
C PHE A 720 17.68 30.98 -7.02
N ILE A 721 17.12 31.52 -5.94
CA ILE A 721 17.80 31.80 -4.67
C ILE A 721 16.93 31.41 -3.48
N THR A 722 17.54 31.04 -2.35
CA THR A 722 16.83 30.88 -1.07
C THR A 722 16.75 32.23 -0.36
N ALA A 723 15.55 32.65 0.03
CA ALA A 723 15.38 33.90 0.77
C ALA A 723 16.10 33.86 2.12
N GLY A 724 16.90 34.88 2.40
CA GLY A 724 17.71 35.08 3.60
C GLY A 724 18.94 34.20 3.69
N TYR A 725 19.41 33.69 2.55
CA TYR A 725 20.71 33.05 2.41
C TYR A 725 21.70 33.96 1.66
N PRO A 726 22.97 34.04 2.09
CA PRO A 726 23.54 33.50 3.33
C PRO A 726 23.18 34.33 4.56
N GLU A 727 22.86 35.61 4.36
CA GLU A 727 22.39 36.54 5.39
C GLU A 727 21.04 37.11 4.94
N LYS A 728 20.22 37.57 5.89
CA LYS A 728 18.89 38.13 5.59
C LYS A 728 18.99 39.32 4.63
N GLU A 729 20.01 40.16 4.80
CA GLU A 729 20.22 41.40 4.05
C GLU A 729 20.58 41.17 2.57
N ASP A 730 21.00 39.95 2.20
CA ASP A 730 21.45 39.64 0.84
C ASP A 730 20.31 39.39 -0.15
N THR A 731 19.12 38.97 0.30
CA THR A 731 18.03 38.56 -0.61
C THR A 731 17.71 39.64 -1.64
N ILE A 732 17.52 40.89 -1.21
CA ILE A 732 17.08 41.97 -2.09
C ILE A 732 18.19 42.37 -3.08
N PRO A 733 19.44 42.63 -2.64
CA PRO A 733 20.56 42.84 -3.56
C PRO A 733 20.75 41.69 -4.57
N LEU A 734 20.58 40.43 -4.14
CA LEU A 734 20.69 39.27 -5.03
C LEU A 734 19.59 39.25 -6.08
N MET A 735 18.32 39.49 -5.71
CA MET A 735 17.22 39.56 -6.66
C MET A 735 17.41 40.69 -7.69
N LEU A 736 17.86 41.87 -7.25
CA LEU A 736 18.17 42.99 -8.15
C LEU A 736 19.37 42.66 -9.06
N GLY A 737 20.39 42.01 -8.53
CA GLY A 737 21.54 41.52 -9.32
C GLY A 737 21.13 40.46 -10.35
N MET A 738 20.18 39.57 -10.02
CA MET A 738 19.63 38.59 -10.95
C MET A 738 18.86 39.26 -12.09
N GLN A 739 18.04 40.28 -11.77
CA GLN A 739 17.36 41.09 -12.77
C GLN A 739 18.34 41.82 -13.70
N THR A 740 19.34 42.52 -13.15
CA THR A 740 20.36 43.21 -13.96
C THR A 740 21.18 42.22 -14.79
N GLY A 741 21.41 41.02 -14.25
CA GLY A 741 22.10 39.91 -14.91
C GLY A 741 21.29 39.24 -16.02
N GLY A 742 20.05 39.67 -16.27
CA GLY A 742 19.22 39.21 -17.39
C GLY A 742 18.27 38.06 -17.06
N ALA A 743 17.96 37.78 -15.80
CA ALA A 743 16.97 36.77 -15.43
C ALA A 743 15.56 37.14 -15.95
N ASP A 744 14.90 36.20 -16.62
CA ASP A 744 13.52 36.39 -17.12
C ASP A 744 12.48 36.12 -16.02
N ILE A 745 12.77 35.17 -15.12
CA ILE A 745 11.96 34.81 -13.95
C ILE A 745 12.91 34.57 -12.77
N ILE A 746 12.54 35.06 -11.58
CA ILE A 746 13.21 34.75 -10.33
C ILE A 746 12.35 33.77 -9.52
N GLU A 747 12.95 32.65 -9.14
CA GLU A 747 12.38 31.67 -8.23
C GLU A 747 12.90 31.97 -6.83
N LEU A 748 12.03 32.49 -5.96
CA LEU A 748 12.37 32.87 -4.60
C LEU A 748 11.97 31.74 -3.65
N GLY A 749 12.97 31.05 -3.10
CA GLY A 749 12.81 29.93 -2.19
C GLY A 749 12.27 30.35 -0.83
N ILE A 750 11.14 29.77 -0.42
CA ILE A 750 10.60 29.82 0.94
C ILE A 750 11.38 28.79 1.76
N PRO A 751 12.19 29.22 2.75
CA PRO A 751 13.05 28.30 3.47
C PRO A 751 12.25 27.34 4.34
N PHE A 752 12.66 26.07 4.35
CA PHE A 752 12.05 25.01 5.14
C PHE A 752 13.11 24.14 5.81
N SER A 753 12.86 23.71 7.05
CA SER A 753 13.82 22.94 7.84
C SER A 753 13.94 21.47 7.42
N ASP A 754 13.02 20.96 6.59
CA ASP A 754 13.07 19.58 6.07
C ASP A 754 12.89 19.51 4.53
N PRO A 755 13.83 20.09 3.75
CA PRO A 755 13.69 20.21 2.31
C PRO A 755 14.08 18.91 1.56
N MET A 756 13.25 17.88 1.66
CA MET A 756 13.55 16.52 1.18
C MET A 756 13.77 16.37 -0.33
N ALA A 757 13.18 17.25 -1.16
CA ALA A 757 13.28 17.19 -2.62
C ALA A 757 14.46 18.01 -3.17
N ASP A 758 15.13 18.80 -2.34
CA ASP A 758 16.22 19.68 -2.74
C ASP A 758 17.57 18.97 -2.75
N GLY A 759 18.49 19.42 -3.61
CA GLY A 759 19.88 18.96 -3.59
C GLY A 759 20.66 19.51 -2.37
N PRO A 760 21.78 18.89 -1.96
CA PRO A 760 22.50 19.24 -0.73
C PRO A 760 22.88 20.73 -0.60
N VAL A 761 23.19 21.39 -1.72
CA VAL A 761 23.51 22.83 -1.76
C VAL A 761 22.31 23.70 -1.40
N ILE A 762 21.11 23.33 -1.87
CA ILE A 762 19.87 24.05 -1.59
C ILE A 762 19.35 23.67 -0.19
N GLN A 763 19.53 22.42 0.25
CA GLN A 763 19.21 22.02 1.63
C GLN A 763 20.04 22.84 2.64
N GLU A 764 21.34 22.99 2.39
CA GLU A 764 22.22 23.81 3.25
C GLU A 764 21.78 25.28 3.27
N SER A 765 21.38 25.87 2.13
CA SER A 765 20.91 27.26 2.10
C SER A 765 19.57 27.45 2.82
N ASN A 766 18.68 26.46 2.76
CA ASN A 766 17.43 26.43 3.53
C ASN A 766 17.70 26.43 5.05
N MET A 767 18.58 25.56 5.54
CA MET A 767 18.91 25.49 6.97
C MET A 767 19.46 26.81 7.49
N ILE A 768 20.41 27.41 6.78
CA ILE A 768 20.99 28.71 7.15
C ILE A 768 19.94 29.83 7.11
N ALA A 769 19.05 29.84 6.12
CA ALA A 769 17.98 30.82 6.04
C ALA A 769 16.98 30.68 7.20
N VAL A 770 16.63 29.46 7.61
CA VAL A 770 15.80 29.21 8.80
C VAL A 770 16.51 29.70 10.07
N GLU A 771 17.81 29.44 10.21
CA GLU A 771 18.63 29.96 11.34
C GLU A 771 18.67 31.49 11.37
N ASN A 772 18.64 32.16 10.21
CA ASN A 772 18.51 33.61 10.08
C ASN A 772 17.08 34.14 10.38
N GLY A 773 16.17 33.27 10.83
CA GLY A 773 14.80 33.63 11.21
C GLY A 773 13.89 33.93 10.01
N MET A 774 14.15 33.29 8.87
CA MET A 774 13.29 33.41 7.70
C MET A 774 12.11 32.43 7.77
N ASP A 775 10.91 32.99 7.66
CA ASP A 775 9.65 32.29 7.46
C ASP A 775 8.91 32.90 6.25
N LEU A 776 7.73 32.38 5.88
CA LEU A 776 6.96 32.93 4.76
C LEU A 776 6.62 34.43 4.97
N ALA A 777 6.37 34.87 6.19
CA ALA A 777 6.10 36.29 6.48
C ALA A 777 7.28 37.18 6.10
N ALA A 778 8.49 36.77 6.52
CA ALA A 778 9.74 37.47 6.25
C ALA A 778 10.05 37.46 4.74
N VAL A 779 9.85 36.33 4.05
CA VAL A 779 10.02 36.21 2.59
C VAL A 779 9.15 37.23 1.86
N LEU A 780 7.86 37.30 2.20
CA LEU A 780 6.93 38.26 1.60
C LEU A 780 7.28 39.70 1.92
N GLY A 781 7.81 39.97 3.13
CA GLY A 781 8.35 41.28 3.50
C GLY A 781 9.51 41.71 2.60
N GLN A 782 10.46 40.81 2.33
CA GLN A 782 11.59 41.09 1.45
C GLN A 782 11.16 41.28 0.00
N LEU A 783 10.17 40.52 -0.48
CA LEU A 783 9.64 40.70 -1.82
C LEU A 783 8.99 42.08 -1.99
N ARG A 784 8.18 42.52 -1.02
CA ARG A 784 7.59 43.89 -1.03
C ARG A 784 8.67 44.96 -1.10
N GLU A 785 9.72 44.83 -0.30
CA GLU A 785 10.83 45.78 -0.29
C GLU A 785 11.65 45.72 -1.59
N ALA A 786 11.84 44.54 -2.19
CA ALA A 786 12.48 44.41 -3.49
C ALA A 786 11.67 45.12 -4.59
N ARG A 787 10.33 45.00 -4.57
CA ARG A 787 9.44 45.71 -5.51
C ARG A 787 9.59 47.22 -5.38
N THR A 788 9.66 47.78 -4.17
CA THR A 788 9.85 49.24 -3.98
C THR A 788 11.25 49.71 -4.41
N LYS A 789 12.25 48.82 -4.42
CA LYS A 789 13.61 49.08 -4.90
C LYS A 789 13.81 48.81 -6.40
N GLY A 790 12.72 48.61 -7.15
CA GLY A 790 12.76 48.53 -8.62
C GLY A 790 12.88 47.12 -9.19
N LEU A 791 12.57 46.07 -8.42
CA LEU A 791 12.43 44.72 -8.96
C LEU A 791 11.16 44.62 -9.82
N THR A 792 11.32 44.46 -11.13
CA THR A 792 10.25 44.35 -12.13
C THR A 792 10.13 42.96 -12.73
N VAL A 793 11.18 42.12 -12.63
CA VAL A 793 11.18 40.73 -13.10
C VAL A 793 10.11 39.91 -12.35
N PRO A 794 9.34 39.05 -13.05
CA PRO A 794 8.39 38.14 -12.41
C PRO A 794 9.04 37.27 -11.32
N VAL A 795 8.37 37.14 -10.18
CA VAL A 795 8.85 36.32 -9.05
C VAL A 795 7.87 35.19 -8.76
N VAL A 796 8.36 33.95 -8.80
CA VAL A 796 7.62 32.75 -8.41
C VAL A 796 8.13 32.30 -7.05
N LEU A 797 7.22 32.03 -6.11
CA LEU A 797 7.59 31.49 -4.81
C LEU A 797 7.73 29.98 -4.92
N MET A 798 8.90 29.44 -4.61
CA MET A 798 9.12 28.00 -4.55
C MET A 798 9.28 27.55 -3.11
N GLY A 799 8.59 26.49 -2.71
CA GLY A 799 8.76 25.94 -1.36
C GLY A 799 7.93 24.69 -1.12
N TYR A 800 8.00 24.21 0.12
CA TYR A 800 7.17 23.12 0.60
C TYR A 800 5.82 23.65 1.06
N TYR A 801 4.81 22.79 1.04
CA TYR A 801 3.45 23.15 1.37
C TYR A 801 3.31 23.49 2.86
N ASN A 802 4.12 22.87 3.72
CA ASN A 802 4.05 23.07 5.17
C ASN A 802 4.25 24.54 5.62
N PRO A 803 5.28 25.30 5.17
CA PRO A 803 5.37 26.75 5.43
C PRO A 803 4.14 27.56 4.96
N ILE A 804 3.55 27.21 3.83
CA ILE A 804 2.35 27.86 3.27
C ILE A 804 1.13 27.57 4.15
N MET A 805 0.98 26.30 4.57
CA MET A 805 -0.07 25.86 5.48
C MET A 805 0.04 26.50 6.87
N ALA A 806 1.25 26.56 7.43
CA ALA A 806 1.51 27.13 8.76
C ALA A 806 1.18 28.63 8.80
N TYR A 807 1.40 29.34 7.69
CA TYR A 807 0.99 30.74 7.51
C TYR A 807 -0.53 30.91 7.30
N GLY A 808 -1.21 29.82 6.94
CA GLY A 808 -2.61 29.77 6.52
C GLY A 808 -2.72 29.94 5.00
N GLU A 809 -3.12 28.89 4.28
CA GLU A 809 -3.10 28.85 2.81
C GLU A 809 -3.79 30.04 2.12
N ASP A 810 -5.04 30.36 2.47
CA ASP A 810 -5.75 31.47 1.82
C ASP A 810 -5.08 32.82 2.12
N LYS A 811 -4.45 32.94 3.30
CA LYS A 811 -3.68 34.13 3.70
C LYS A 811 -2.36 34.18 2.93
N ALA A 812 -1.65 33.07 2.82
CA ALA A 812 -0.41 32.96 2.06
C ALA A 812 -0.64 33.36 0.60
N ILE A 813 -1.70 32.85 -0.03
CA ILE A 813 -2.06 33.15 -1.42
C ILE A 813 -2.37 34.64 -1.61
N ARG A 814 -3.22 35.23 -0.76
CA ARG A 814 -3.54 36.67 -0.82
C ARG A 814 -2.31 37.53 -0.59
N ASP A 815 -1.61 37.30 0.52
CA ASP A 815 -0.46 38.11 0.92
C ASP A 815 0.71 37.99 -0.08
N SER A 816 0.83 36.85 -0.78
CA SER A 816 1.81 36.66 -1.85
C SER A 816 1.45 37.48 -3.10
N SER A 817 0.18 37.51 -3.48
CA SER A 817 -0.30 38.39 -4.56
C SER A 817 -0.07 39.87 -4.21
N GLU A 818 -0.42 40.28 -2.98
CA GLU A 818 -0.19 41.63 -2.47
C GLU A 818 1.31 41.99 -2.36
N ALA A 819 2.17 41.00 -2.09
CA ALA A 819 3.62 41.19 -2.09
C ALA A 819 4.20 41.37 -3.50
N GLY A 820 3.43 41.08 -4.56
CA GLY A 820 3.87 41.15 -5.95
C GLY A 820 4.54 39.88 -6.44
N ALA A 821 4.19 38.71 -5.87
CA ALA A 821 4.51 37.41 -6.48
C ALA A 821 3.63 37.17 -7.72
N ASN A 822 4.09 36.30 -8.60
CA ASN A 822 3.43 35.96 -9.87
C ASN A 822 2.97 34.51 -9.93
N GLY A 823 3.42 33.67 -9.00
CA GLY A 823 2.97 32.29 -8.92
C GLY A 823 3.65 31.49 -7.82
N PHE A 824 3.31 30.20 -7.79
CA PHE A 824 3.85 29.21 -6.86
C PHE A 824 4.38 27.98 -7.59
N ILE A 825 5.50 27.48 -7.11
CA ILE A 825 5.98 26.10 -7.29
C ILE A 825 5.94 25.45 -5.90
N VAL A 826 5.01 24.51 -5.68
CA VAL A 826 4.90 23.79 -4.41
C VAL A 826 5.38 22.36 -4.61
N VAL A 827 6.49 22.02 -3.98
CA VAL A 827 7.31 20.86 -4.36
C VAL A 827 6.70 19.52 -3.96
N ASP A 828 5.98 19.51 -2.85
CA ASP A 828 5.39 18.34 -2.18
C ASP A 828 3.86 18.34 -2.24
N LEU A 829 3.25 19.18 -3.09
CA LEU A 829 1.79 19.27 -3.22
C LEU A 829 1.25 18.18 -4.17
N PRO A 830 0.45 17.22 -3.68
CA PRO A 830 -0.11 16.15 -4.50
C PRO A 830 -1.01 16.70 -5.62
N PRO A 831 -1.12 16.02 -6.78
CA PRO A 831 -1.89 16.53 -7.93
C PRO A 831 -3.36 16.86 -7.61
N ASP A 832 -4.03 16.04 -6.81
CA ASP A 832 -5.41 16.25 -6.37
C ASP A 832 -5.57 17.54 -5.55
N GLU A 833 -4.66 17.80 -4.60
CA GLU A 833 -4.63 19.04 -3.81
C GLU A 833 -4.19 20.26 -4.64
N ALA A 834 -3.27 20.06 -5.59
CA ALA A 834 -2.79 21.10 -6.50
C ALA A 834 -3.92 21.74 -7.32
N SER A 835 -4.96 20.97 -7.67
CA SER A 835 -6.15 21.50 -8.37
C SER A 835 -6.94 22.51 -7.53
N VAL A 836 -7.02 22.29 -6.22
CA VAL A 836 -7.72 23.17 -5.26
C VAL A 836 -6.87 24.39 -4.97
N PHE A 837 -5.58 24.19 -4.72
CA PHE A 837 -4.60 25.25 -4.52
C PHE A 837 -4.56 26.20 -5.72
N ARG A 838 -4.46 25.66 -6.94
CA ARG A 838 -4.53 26.44 -8.19
C ARG A 838 -5.80 27.29 -8.28
N LYS A 839 -6.97 26.72 -7.98
CA LYS A 839 -8.24 27.49 -8.01
C LYS A 839 -8.20 28.70 -7.09
N LYS A 840 -7.51 28.61 -5.95
CA LYS A 840 -7.32 29.71 -5.01
C LYS A 840 -6.29 30.72 -5.54
N CYS A 841 -5.18 30.25 -6.10
CA CYS A 841 -4.18 31.10 -6.76
C CYS A 841 -4.79 31.96 -7.88
N LEU A 842 -5.62 31.35 -8.74
CA LEU A 842 -6.26 32.06 -9.86
C LEU A 842 -7.22 33.18 -9.41
N ARG A 843 -7.84 33.07 -8.23
CA ARG A 843 -8.71 34.14 -7.68
C ARG A 843 -7.96 35.43 -7.40
N VAL A 844 -6.64 35.34 -7.18
CA VAL A 844 -5.76 36.47 -6.91
C VAL A 844 -4.68 36.63 -7.99
N HIS A 845 -4.91 36.06 -9.18
CA HIS A 845 -4.04 36.19 -10.35
C HIS A 845 -2.62 35.63 -10.16
N LEU A 846 -2.46 34.60 -9.31
CA LEU A 846 -1.21 33.85 -9.17
C LEU A 846 -1.25 32.59 -10.05
N SER A 847 -0.15 32.33 -10.75
CA SER A 847 0.05 31.11 -11.53
C SER A 847 0.39 29.92 -10.63
N PHE A 848 -0.15 28.75 -10.93
CA PHE A 848 0.38 27.48 -10.41
C PHE A 848 1.29 26.81 -11.46
N ILE A 849 2.49 26.41 -11.04
CA ILE A 849 3.51 25.80 -11.88
C ILE A 849 3.81 24.39 -11.34
N PRO A 850 3.30 23.33 -11.99
CA PRO A 850 3.51 21.97 -11.53
C PRO A 850 4.91 21.45 -11.88
N LEU A 851 5.42 20.57 -11.01
CA LEU A 851 6.68 19.85 -11.19
C LEU A 851 6.44 18.47 -11.82
N ILE A 852 7.27 18.11 -12.79
CA ILE A 852 7.26 16.82 -13.47
C ILE A 852 8.64 16.18 -13.34
N ALA A 853 8.69 15.01 -12.70
CA ALA A 853 9.90 14.18 -12.59
C ALA A 853 9.94 13.08 -13.68
N PRO A 854 11.10 12.45 -13.94
CA PRO A 854 11.22 11.42 -14.98
C PRO A 854 10.34 10.19 -14.73
N SER A 855 10.03 9.89 -13.46
CA SER A 855 9.17 8.79 -13.03
C SER A 855 7.66 9.10 -13.07
N THR A 856 7.26 10.35 -13.29
CA THR A 856 5.85 10.77 -13.31
C THR A 856 5.09 9.96 -14.37
N SER A 857 3.96 9.32 -14.03
CA SER A 857 3.16 8.53 -14.98
C SER A 857 2.55 9.40 -16.09
N ILE A 858 2.17 8.81 -17.21
CA ILE A 858 1.55 9.55 -18.33
C ILE A 858 0.24 10.22 -17.90
N ASP A 859 -0.58 9.53 -17.11
CA ASP A 859 -1.86 10.09 -16.64
C ASP A 859 -1.65 11.25 -15.67
N CYS A 860 -0.61 11.16 -14.83
CA CYS A 860 -0.22 12.27 -13.98
C CYS A 860 0.34 13.45 -14.81
N ILE A 861 1.15 13.21 -15.86
CA ILE A 861 1.60 14.28 -16.76
C ILE A 861 0.41 14.98 -17.45
N ARG A 862 -0.58 14.22 -17.94
CA ARG A 862 -1.81 14.79 -18.55
C ARG A 862 -2.59 15.63 -17.55
N PHE A 863 -2.74 15.13 -16.32
CA PHE A 863 -3.42 15.84 -15.26
C PHE A 863 -2.66 17.13 -14.87
N LEU A 864 -1.35 17.05 -14.63
CA LEU A 864 -0.51 18.19 -14.30
C LEU A 864 -0.53 19.23 -15.44
N SER A 865 -0.55 18.79 -16.70
CA SER A 865 -0.76 19.70 -17.84
C SER A 865 -2.10 20.42 -17.77
N SER A 866 -3.17 19.76 -17.32
CA SER A 866 -4.51 20.37 -17.24
C SER A 866 -4.60 21.45 -16.15
N ILE A 867 -3.68 21.44 -15.19
CA ILE A 867 -3.61 22.41 -14.10
C ILE A 867 -2.35 23.32 -14.18
N ALA A 868 -1.56 23.23 -15.25
CA ALA A 868 -0.44 24.15 -15.46
C ALA A 868 -0.95 25.46 -16.07
N ASP A 869 -0.65 26.59 -15.42
CA ASP A 869 -1.12 27.90 -15.89
C ASP A 869 -0.18 28.57 -16.89
N THR A 870 1.13 28.53 -16.61
CA THR A 870 2.13 29.30 -17.38
C THR A 870 3.22 28.42 -17.99
N PHE A 871 3.83 27.53 -17.21
CA PHE A 871 4.79 26.54 -17.69
C PHE A 871 4.80 25.33 -16.76
N VAL A 872 5.43 24.24 -17.19
CA VAL A 872 5.75 23.11 -16.32
C VAL A 872 7.24 23.08 -16.01
N TYR A 873 7.57 22.77 -14.76
CA TYR A 873 8.96 22.56 -14.34
C TYR A 873 9.28 21.07 -14.50
N VAL A 874 10.22 20.71 -15.39
CA VAL A 874 10.74 19.35 -15.50
C VAL A 874 12.08 19.22 -14.76
N VAL A 875 12.13 18.33 -13.76
CA VAL A 875 13.38 17.95 -13.08
C VAL A 875 13.99 16.74 -13.79
N SER A 876 15.27 16.80 -14.16
CA SER A 876 15.88 15.73 -14.98
C SER A 876 16.60 14.63 -14.17
N LYS A 877 16.59 14.69 -12.83
CA LYS A 877 17.30 13.72 -11.97
C LYS A 877 16.36 13.13 -10.94
N MET A 878 16.34 11.80 -10.84
CA MET A 878 15.81 11.08 -9.69
C MET A 878 16.79 11.25 -8.51
N GLY A 879 16.49 12.16 -7.59
CA GLY A 879 17.21 12.27 -6.31
C GLY A 879 18.61 12.93 -6.32
N THR A 880 18.97 13.48 -5.17
CA THR A 880 20.07 14.41 -4.82
C THR A 880 21.43 14.21 -5.50
N THR A 881 22.08 15.31 -5.94
CA THR A 881 23.50 15.29 -6.39
C THR A 881 24.41 16.28 -5.65
N GLY A 882 25.57 15.78 -5.23
CA GLY A 882 26.90 16.40 -5.29
C GLY A 882 27.89 15.23 -5.39
N SER A 883 28.94 15.17 -6.21
CA SER A 883 29.86 16.19 -6.68
C SER A 883 30.60 15.61 -7.91
N SER A 884 30.64 16.31 -9.04
CA SER A 884 31.72 16.15 -10.02
C SER A 884 31.62 17.28 -11.05
N ASP A 885 32.69 18.04 -11.23
CA ASP A 885 32.87 19.05 -12.30
C ASP A 885 32.95 18.43 -13.73
N LYS A 886 32.36 17.25 -13.91
CA LYS A 886 32.09 16.59 -15.19
C LYS A 886 30.63 16.14 -15.19
N VAL A 887 29.70 17.08 -15.32
CA VAL A 887 28.30 16.73 -15.63
C VAL A 887 28.32 16.08 -17.02
N ARG A 888 28.19 14.76 -17.08
CA ARG A 888 27.82 14.09 -18.33
C ARG A 888 26.46 14.67 -18.73
N MET A 889 26.36 15.23 -19.93
CA MET A 889 25.08 15.62 -20.52
C MET A 889 24.13 14.43 -20.38
N ASN A 890 22.97 14.65 -19.77
CA ASN A 890 22.02 13.58 -19.51
C ASN A 890 21.46 13.09 -20.85
N ALA A 891 22.00 11.99 -21.38
CA ALA A 891 21.63 11.47 -22.70
C ALA A 891 20.12 11.22 -22.87
N SER A 892 19.36 11.08 -21.77
CA SER A 892 17.90 10.90 -21.80
C SER A 892 17.10 12.20 -21.70
N LEU A 893 17.73 13.38 -21.63
CA LEU A 893 17.01 14.65 -21.50
C LEU A 893 16.11 14.94 -22.71
N PRO A 894 16.56 14.77 -23.97
CA PRO A 894 15.68 14.89 -25.14
C PRO A 894 14.46 13.96 -25.06
N ASP A 895 14.65 12.72 -24.61
CA ASP A 895 13.56 11.74 -24.48
C ASP A 895 12.53 12.14 -23.42
N ILE A 896 13.00 12.69 -22.28
CA ILE A 896 12.12 13.19 -21.22
C ILE A 896 11.31 14.39 -21.73
N ILE A 897 11.96 15.36 -22.38
CA ILE A 897 11.26 16.52 -22.94
C ILE A 897 10.27 16.09 -24.01
N ALA A 898 10.66 15.20 -24.93
CA ALA A 898 9.78 14.67 -25.97
C ALA A 898 8.56 13.97 -25.36
N ARG A 899 8.75 13.18 -24.31
CA ARG A 899 7.67 12.51 -23.57
C ARG A 899 6.72 13.50 -22.90
N VAL A 900 7.23 14.55 -22.26
CA VAL A 900 6.38 15.55 -21.59
C VAL A 900 5.66 16.42 -22.62
N ARG A 901 6.34 16.81 -23.70
CA ARG A 901 5.80 17.64 -24.78
C ARG A 901 4.60 17.00 -25.49
N GLN A 902 4.52 15.66 -25.53
CA GLN A 902 3.35 14.95 -26.08
C GLN A 902 2.03 15.28 -25.35
N TYR A 903 2.11 15.70 -24.09
CA TYR A 903 0.95 15.87 -23.23
C TYR A 903 0.83 17.28 -22.63
N VAL A 904 1.85 18.12 -22.77
CA VAL A 904 1.91 19.46 -22.20
C VAL A 904 1.80 20.52 -23.30
N SER A 905 0.81 21.40 -23.16
CA SER A 905 0.53 22.51 -24.09
C SER A 905 1.16 23.84 -23.69
N VAL A 906 1.69 23.95 -22.47
CA VAL A 906 2.42 25.13 -21.97
C VAL A 906 3.94 24.97 -22.16
N PRO A 907 4.73 26.05 -22.09
CA PRO A 907 6.19 25.97 -22.08
C PRO A 907 6.77 24.97 -21.06
N ILE A 908 7.90 24.35 -21.38
CA ILE A 908 8.65 23.42 -20.52
C ILE A 908 9.96 24.10 -20.08
N ALA A 909 10.11 24.31 -18.77
CA ALA A 909 11.36 24.75 -18.16
C ALA A 909 12.09 23.57 -17.51
N VAL A 910 13.40 23.41 -17.74
CA VAL A 910 14.17 22.25 -17.27
C VAL A 910 15.25 22.63 -16.25
N GLY A 911 15.27 21.94 -15.12
CA GLY A 911 16.36 21.97 -14.14
C GLY A 911 17.17 20.67 -14.11
N PHE A 912 18.48 20.73 -14.38
CA PHE A 912 19.38 19.56 -14.28
C PHE A 912 20.77 19.83 -13.67
N GLY A 913 21.00 21.05 -13.16
CA GLY A 913 22.33 21.53 -12.74
C GLY A 913 23.02 22.39 -13.81
N VAL A 914 22.26 23.31 -14.40
CA VAL A 914 22.76 24.29 -15.39
C VAL A 914 23.78 25.20 -14.70
N SER A 915 24.97 25.31 -15.29
CA SER A 915 26.07 26.05 -14.66
C SER A 915 26.89 26.91 -15.62
N ASN A 916 26.74 26.71 -16.94
CA ASN A 916 27.45 27.43 -17.98
C ASN A 916 26.59 27.52 -19.25
N ARG A 917 27.05 28.30 -20.23
CA ARG A 917 26.32 28.52 -21.49
C ARG A 917 26.03 27.24 -22.27
N GLY A 918 27.00 26.33 -22.37
CA GLY A 918 26.81 25.07 -23.08
C GLY A 918 25.73 24.16 -22.48
N HIS A 919 25.46 24.26 -21.17
CA HIS A 919 24.32 23.56 -20.55
C HIS A 919 22.97 24.17 -20.95
N ILE A 920 22.92 25.50 -21.13
CA ILE A 920 21.73 26.20 -21.60
C ILE A 920 21.46 25.78 -23.04
N ASP A 921 22.47 25.90 -23.91
CA ASP A 921 22.36 25.54 -25.32
C ASP A 921 21.88 24.08 -25.48
N TYR A 922 22.41 23.15 -24.67
CA TYR A 922 21.96 21.75 -24.66
C TYR A 922 20.49 21.54 -24.26
N VAL A 923 19.98 22.31 -23.29
CA VAL A 923 18.55 22.25 -22.89
C VAL A 923 17.65 22.75 -24.00
N VAL A 924 18.05 23.83 -24.67
CA VAL A 924 17.33 24.39 -25.81
C VAL A 924 17.34 23.42 -26.99
N GLU A 925 18.51 22.86 -27.33
CA GLU A 925 18.68 21.85 -28.38
C GLU A 925 17.87 20.58 -28.09
N SER A 926 17.66 20.24 -26.82
CA SER A 926 16.84 19.11 -26.39
C SER A 926 15.33 19.38 -26.46
N GLY A 927 14.92 20.59 -26.86
CA GLY A 927 13.52 20.96 -27.12
C GLY A 927 12.76 21.61 -25.95
N ALA A 928 13.45 22.13 -24.93
CA ALA A 928 12.83 22.89 -23.84
C ALA A 928 12.71 24.38 -24.18
N ASP A 929 11.72 25.04 -23.60
CA ASP A 929 11.45 26.47 -23.82
C ASP A 929 12.14 27.36 -22.78
N GLY A 930 12.52 26.78 -21.64
CA GLY A 930 13.18 27.48 -20.56
C GLY A 930 14.19 26.63 -19.79
N VAL A 931 15.06 27.30 -19.05
CA VAL A 931 16.15 26.70 -18.28
C VAL A 931 16.13 27.17 -16.83
N VAL A 932 16.27 26.25 -15.88
CA VAL A 932 16.29 26.55 -14.45
C VAL A 932 17.73 26.53 -13.91
N ILE A 933 18.15 27.63 -13.28
CA ILE A 933 19.51 27.88 -12.80
C ILE A 933 19.47 28.20 -11.30
N GLY A 934 19.78 27.21 -10.45
CA GLY A 934 19.73 27.39 -8.99
C GLY A 934 21.04 27.11 -8.27
N SER A 935 21.44 25.83 -8.20
CA SER A 935 22.58 25.39 -7.37
C SER A 935 23.90 26.11 -7.65
N ARG A 936 24.14 26.56 -8.89
CA ARG A 936 25.33 27.34 -9.23
C ARG A 936 25.28 28.78 -8.71
N VAL A 937 24.10 29.42 -8.69
CA VAL A 937 23.91 30.75 -8.09
C VAL A 937 24.19 30.68 -6.59
N ILE A 938 23.59 29.72 -5.88
CA ILE A 938 23.86 29.46 -4.45
C ILE A 938 25.36 29.24 -4.20
N SER A 939 26.03 28.47 -5.05
CA SER A 939 27.48 28.21 -4.93
C SER A 939 28.36 29.45 -5.14
N ILE A 940 27.95 30.37 -6.01
CA ILE A 940 28.66 31.64 -6.25
C ILE A 940 28.51 32.55 -5.03
N VAL A 941 27.28 32.67 -4.54
CA VAL A 941 26.94 33.46 -3.36
C VAL A 941 27.71 32.99 -2.13
N LYS A 942 27.77 31.66 -1.91
CA LYS A 942 28.56 31.04 -0.82
C LYS A 942 30.04 31.41 -0.83
N LYS A 943 30.64 31.56 -2.03
CA LYS A 943 32.08 31.82 -2.21
C LYS A 943 32.44 33.30 -2.33
N ALA A 944 31.45 34.17 -2.50
CA ALA A 944 31.66 35.60 -2.69
C ALA A 944 31.77 36.33 -1.34
N PRO A 945 32.69 37.31 -1.20
CA PRO A 945 32.66 38.24 -0.08
C PRO A 945 31.31 38.98 -0.03
N THR A 946 30.79 39.26 1.17
CA THR A 946 29.45 39.88 1.37
C THR A 946 29.18 41.07 0.45
N SER A 947 30.13 42.02 0.36
CA SER A 947 30.01 43.21 -0.49
C SER A 947 30.02 42.96 -2.00
N GLN A 948 30.31 41.74 -2.45
CA GLN A 948 30.41 41.36 -3.85
C GLN A 948 29.37 40.31 -4.29
N ARG A 949 28.54 39.78 -3.37
CA ARG A 949 27.60 38.68 -3.65
C ARG A 949 26.67 38.99 -4.83
N ALA A 950 25.94 40.11 -4.76
CA ALA A 950 25.02 40.56 -5.82
C ALA A 950 25.73 40.79 -7.16
N ARG A 951 26.85 41.53 -7.14
CA ARG A 951 27.64 41.82 -8.35
C ARG A 951 28.17 40.55 -9.04
N ARG A 952 28.61 39.55 -8.27
CA ARG A 952 29.09 38.29 -8.85
C ARG A 952 27.96 37.45 -9.45
N VAL A 953 26.75 37.51 -8.90
CA VAL A 953 25.57 36.86 -9.50
C VAL A 953 25.19 37.57 -10.79
N GLU A 954 25.16 38.90 -10.80
CA GLU A 954 24.93 39.72 -11.99
C GLU A 954 25.96 39.40 -13.10
N GLU A 955 27.25 39.47 -12.80
CA GLU A 955 28.33 39.17 -13.75
C GLU A 955 28.23 37.74 -14.29
N TYR A 956 27.89 36.77 -13.43
CA TYR A 956 27.72 35.37 -13.84
C TYR A 956 26.54 35.17 -14.78
N LEU A 957 25.36 35.69 -14.43
CA LEU A 957 24.16 35.54 -15.25
C LEU A 957 24.34 36.26 -16.59
N SER A 958 24.93 37.45 -16.59
CA SER A 958 25.24 38.22 -17.81
C SER A 958 26.18 37.49 -18.77
N GLN A 959 27.03 36.58 -18.26
CA GLN A 959 27.94 35.78 -19.08
C GLN A 959 27.27 34.56 -19.72
N ILE A 960 26.25 33.98 -19.08
CA ILE A 960 25.64 32.72 -19.53
C ILE A 960 24.28 32.92 -20.21
N LEU A 961 23.54 33.97 -19.85
CA LEU A 961 22.30 34.34 -20.51
C LEU A 961 22.59 35.13 -21.80
N PRO A 962 21.77 35.02 -22.86
CA PRO A 962 22.06 35.67 -24.13
C PRO A 962 22.21 37.18 -23.95
N GLY A 963 23.33 37.73 -24.42
CA GLY A 963 23.64 39.15 -24.26
C GLY A 963 22.63 40.05 -24.95
N VAL A 964 21.96 40.91 -24.18
CA VAL A 964 21.47 42.19 -24.67
C VAL A 964 22.70 43.06 -24.89
N ALA A 965 23.22 43.08 -26.12
CA ALA A 965 24.12 44.14 -26.53
C ALA A 965 23.38 45.48 -26.39
N ASN A 966 24.03 46.48 -25.78
CA ASN A 966 23.54 47.85 -25.67
C ASN A 966 22.89 48.33 -26.99
N GLY A 967 21.57 48.47 -26.99
CA GLY A 967 20.81 48.97 -28.14
C GLY A 967 19.41 48.36 -28.21
N ASP A 968 18.41 49.13 -27.79
CA ASP A 968 16.97 48.94 -27.97
C ASP A 968 16.36 47.58 -27.59
N LEU A 969 15.81 47.53 -26.36
CA LEU A 969 15.01 46.45 -25.79
C LEU A 969 13.75 46.12 -26.63
N PRO A 970 13.61 44.91 -27.19
CA PRO A 970 12.30 44.34 -27.51
C PRO A 970 11.82 43.55 -26.28
N LEU A 971 10.85 44.14 -25.60
CA LEU A 971 10.26 43.70 -24.34
C LEU A 971 9.55 42.33 -24.40
N LEU A 972 9.74 41.52 -23.36
CA LEU A 972 8.82 40.44 -22.93
C LEU A 972 7.42 40.97 -22.53
N SER A 973 7.20 42.29 -22.49
CA SER A 973 5.92 42.93 -22.14
C SER A 973 4.76 42.65 -23.10
N LYS A 974 5.02 41.96 -24.23
CA LYS A 974 3.99 41.52 -25.18
C LYS A 974 3.69 40.02 -25.19
N ARG A 975 4.47 39.17 -24.49
CA ARG A 975 4.28 37.70 -24.56
C ARG A 975 3.44 37.11 -23.42
N CYS A 976 3.28 37.84 -22.31
CA CYS A 976 2.32 37.54 -21.24
C CYS A 976 1.51 38.79 -20.93
N GLN A 977 0.49 39.08 -21.74
CA GLN A 977 -0.62 39.91 -21.28
C GLN A 977 -1.78 38.98 -20.93
N LEU A 978 -2.08 38.87 -19.64
CA LEU A 978 -3.46 38.65 -19.21
C LEU A 978 -4.25 39.87 -19.68
N ASP A 979 -5.30 39.67 -20.48
CA ASP A 979 -6.20 40.74 -20.86
C ASP A 979 -6.93 41.26 -19.60
N LEU A 980 -6.65 42.52 -19.24
CA LEU A 980 -7.22 43.22 -18.09
C LEU A 980 -8.28 44.25 -18.52
N SER A 981 -8.71 44.28 -19.78
CA SER A 981 -9.70 45.24 -20.27
C SER A 981 -11.13 44.73 -20.03
N GLY A 982 -11.69 45.10 -18.87
CA GLY A 982 -13.11 44.93 -18.60
C GLY A 982 -13.96 45.86 -19.46
N ASP A 983 -14.47 45.37 -20.59
CA ASP A 983 -15.61 46.01 -21.26
C ASP A 983 -16.57 44.92 -21.78
N ARG A 984 -17.68 44.71 -21.07
CA ARG A 984 -18.79 43.87 -21.53
C ARG A 984 -19.86 44.80 -22.09
N GLY A 985 -20.09 44.73 -23.40
CA GLY A 985 -21.28 45.30 -24.01
C GLY A 985 -22.57 44.76 -23.36
N PRO A 986 -23.71 45.48 -23.48
CA PRO A 986 -24.90 45.14 -22.73
C PRO A 986 -25.47 43.78 -23.16
N PRO A 987 -26.00 42.97 -22.23
CA PRO A 987 -26.55 41.67 -22.54
C PRO A 987 -27.86 41.79 -23.33
N PRO A 988 -28.18 40.85 -24.22
CA PRO A 988 -29.48 40.79 -24.87
C PRO A 988 -30.56 40.38 -23.85
N GLU A 989 -31.69 41.08 -23.88
CA GLU A 989 -32.89 40.73 -23.11
C GLU A 989 -33.38 39.33 -23.49
N VAL A 990 -33.50 38.45 -22.50
CA VAL A 990 -34.27 37.20 -22.62
C VAL A 990 -35.36 37.21 -21.57
N GLN A 991 -36.60 37.21 -22.08
CA GLN A 991 -37.84 37.19 -21.33
C GLN A 991 -38.07 35.83 -20.66
N GLY A 992 -38.41 35.89 -19.37
CA GLY A 992 -39.47 35.11 -18.72
C GLY A 992 -39.35 33.59 -18.62
N THR A 993 -39.14 33.09 -17.40
CA THR A 993 -40.01 32.06 -16.81
C THR A 993 -39.95 32.11 -15.28
N GLN A 994 -41.11 31.94 -14.64
CA GLN A 994 -41.41 32.19 -13.23
C GLN A 994 -40.91 31.07 -12.29
N LEU A 995 -40.49 31.47 -11.08
CA LEU A 995 -40.26 30.58 -9.93
C LEU A 995 -41.60 30.19 -9.26
N PRO A 996 -41.78 28.93 -8.79
CA PRO A 996 -42.96 28.53 -8.03
C PRO A 996 -43.02 29.16 -6.63
N ALA A 997 -44.21 29.64 -6.27
CA ALA A 997 -44.54 30.27 -5.01
C ALA A 997 -44.76 29.24 -3.88
N TRP A 998 -43.80 29.11 -2.96
CA TRP A 998 -44.07 28.70 -1.56
C TRP A 998 -42.99 29.09 -0.52
N PHE A 999 -42.11 30.04 -0.80
CA PHE A 999 -41.11 30.55 0.17
C PHE A 999 -41.52 31.85 0.86
N GLY A 1000 -42.79 31.94 1.26
CA GLY A 1000 -43.38 33.14 1.86
C GLY A 1000 -44.22 32.82 3.08
N LYS A 1001 -43.62 32.25 4.15
CA LYS A 1001 -44.24 32.13 5.48
C LYS A 1001 -43.17 31.91 6.56
N PHE A 1002 -42.42 32.96 6.89
CA PHE A 1002 -41.93 33.27 8.25
C PHE A 1002 -41.43 34.71 8.22
N GLY A 1003 -42.35 35.66 8.44
CA GLY A 1003 -42.02 37.06 8.63
C GLY A 1003 -41.64 37.31 10.09
N GLY A 1004 -40.42 37.79 10.30
CA GLY A 1004 -39.95 38.38 11.55
C GLY A 1004 -38.80 39.33 11.21
N GLN A 1005 -39.03 40.64 11.35
CA GLN A 1005 -38.06 41.69 11.08
C GLN A 1005 -36.90 41.60 12.07
N TYR A 1006 -35.67 41.43 11.58
CA TYR A 1006 -34.47 41.69 12.37
C TYR A 1006 -34.02 43.12 12.10
N VAL A 1007 -34.12 43.97 13.12
CA VAL A 1007 -33.55 45.33 13.14
C VAL A 1007 -32.16 45.21 13.79
N PRO A 1008 -31.07 45.73 13.20
CA PRO A 1008 -29.76 45.66 13.81
C PRO A 1008 -29.63 46.69 14.95
N GLY A 1009 -29.61 46.22 16.19
CA GLY A 1009 -29.09 46.95 17.35
C GLY A 1009 -27.60 46.67 17.56
N PRO A 1010 -26.84 47.58 18.21
CA PRO A 1010 -25.40 47.45 18.38
C PRO A 1010 -25.02 46.31 19.33
N ILE A 1011 -24.05 45.50 18.89
CA ILE A 1011 -23.44 44.31 19.53
C ILE A 1011 -22.93 44.54 20.98
N ALA A 1012 -22.85 45.80 21.43
CA ALA A 1012 -22.36 46.16 22.77
C ALA A 1012 -23.27 45.69 23.91
N ASP A 1013 -24.60 45.64 23.71
CA ASP A 1013 -25.55 45.31 24.77
C ASP A 1013 -25.56 43.79 25.09
N CYS A 1014 -25.40 42.93 24.07
CA CYS A 1014 -25.28 41.48 24.26
C CYS A 1014 -23.99 41.07 24.98
N LEU A 1015 -22.89 41.81 24.78
CA LEU A 1015 -21.62 41.53 25.46
C LEU A 1015 -21.68 41.89 26.94
N ALA A 1016 -22.41 42.95 27.30
CA ALA A 1016 -22.63 43.33 28.69
C ALA A 1016 -23.51 42.32 29.45
N GLU A 1017 -24.52 41.74 28.79
CA GLU A 1017 -25.36 40.68 29.38
C GLU A 1017 -24.57 39.38 29.61
N LEU A 1018 -23.72 38.96 28.67
CA LEU A 1018 -22.87 37.78 28.81
C LEU A 1018 -21.84 37.93 29.94
N GLU A 1019 -21.27 39.13 30.11
CA GLU A 1019 -20.34 39.43 31.19
C GLU A 1019 -21.04 39.46 32.57
N ALA A 1020 -22.29 39.92 32.62
CA ALA A 1020 -23.12 39.91 33.82
C ALA A 1020 -23.52 38.48 34.22
N VAL A 1021 -23.88 37.63 33.25
CA VAL A 1021 -24.19 36.20 33.49
C VAL A 1021 -22.94 35.44 33.97
N HIS A 1022 -21.77 35.72 33.39
CA HIS A 1022 -20.51 35.11 33.81
C HIS A 1022 -20.12 35.51 35.24
N LYS A 1023 -20.24 36.80 35.59
CA LYS A 1023 -20.00 37.28 36.97
C LYS A 1023 -21.00 36.73 37.97
N SER A 1024 -22.27 36.56 37.58
CA SER A 1024 -23.31 35.97 38.42
C SER A 1024 -23.05 34.47 38.68
N ALA A 1025 -22.60 33.72 37.68
CA ALA A 1025 -22.29 32.30 37.82
C ALA A 1025 -21.04 32.04 38.68
N MET A 1026 -20.01 32.89 38.56
CA MET A 1026 -18.79 32.81 39.36
C MET A 1026 -18.99 33.15 40.85
N ALA A 1027 -20.01 33.97 41.16
CA ALA A 1027 -20.34 34.41 42.51
C ALA A 1027 -21.34 33.47 43.24
N ASP A 1028 -21.92 32.48 42.56
CA ASP A 1028 -22.90 31.56 43.13
C ASP A 1028 -22.21 30.45 43.96
N PRO A 1029 -22.41 30.41 45.30
CA PRO A 1029 -21.82 29.39 46.15
C PRO A 1029 -22.36 27.97 45.91
N GLU A 1030 -23.59 27.83 45.39
CA GLU A 1030 -24.20 26.52 45.10
C GLU A 1030 -23.58 25.88 43.84
N PHE A 1031 -23.24 26.68 42.83
CA PHE A 1031 -22.48 26.21 41.65
C PHE A 1031 -21.15 25.57 42.07
N TRP A 1032 -20.40 26.20 42.99
CA TRP A 1032 -19.13 25.68 43.49
C TRP A 1032 -19.27 24.47 44.41
N LYS A 1033 -20.45 24.25 44.99
CA LYS A 1033 -20.77 23.10 45.85
C LYS A 1033 -21.14 21.90 45.00
N GLU A 1034 -21.89 22.10 43.92
CA GLU A 1034 -22.24 21.08 42.94
C GLU A 1034 -21.00 20.64 42.14
N PHE A 1035 -20.18 21.60 41.70
CA PHE A 1035 -18.91 21.35 41.00
C PHE A 1035 -17.92 20.52 41.84
N ARG A 1036 -17.80 20.81 43.14
CA ARG A 1036 -16.97 20.03 44.08
C ARG A 1036 -17.55 18.66 44.41
N SER A 1037 -18.85 18.46 44.28
CA SER A 1037 -19.48 17.14 44.48
C SER A 1037 -19.27 16.19 43.30
N HIS A 1038 -19.17 16.73 42.08
CA HIS A 1038 -18.98 15.95 40.86
C HIS A 1038 -17.51 15.60 40.57
N TYR A 1039 -16.57 16.43 41.01
CA TYR A 1039 -15.14 16.26 40.75
C TYR A 1039 -14.36 16.23 42.07
N GLY A 1040 -14.31 15.05 42.70
CA GLY A 1040 -13.63 14.86 43.98
C GLY A 1040 -12.13 15.18 43.93
N TYR A 1041 -11.66 15.90 44.95
CA TYR A 1041 -10.27 16.19 45.33
C TYR A 1041 -9.40 17.02 44.36
N MET A 1042 -9.51 18.35 44.46
CA MET A 1042 -8.37 19.24 44.30
C MET A 1042 -8.21 20.09 45.56
N ASN A 1043 -7.23 19.73 46.39
CA ASN A 1043 -6.80 20.51 47.55
C ASN A 1043 -5.40 21.06 47.27
N ARG A 1044 -5.29 22.23 46.62
CA ARG A 1044 -4.22 23.24 46.84
C ARG A 1044 -4.38 24.49 45.94
N PRO A 1045 -4.00 25.70 46.39
CA PRO A 1045 -4.21 26.97 45.67
C PRO A 1045 -3.23 27.26 44.53
N SER A 1046 -2.56 26.26 43.94
CA SER A 1046 -1.54 26.46 42.90
C SER A 1046 -2.04 26.24 41.46
N GLU A 1047 -3.29 25.80 41.27
CA GLU A 1047 -3.86 25.55 39.94
C GLU A 1047 -4.73 26.70 39.39
N LEU A 1048 -4.89 27.79 40.17
CA LEU A 1048 -5.62 29.00 39.74
C LEU A 1048 -4.82 29.94 38.82
N TYR A 1049 -3.55 29.65 38.55
CA TYR A 1049 -2.67 30.51 37.74
C TYR A 1049 -2.94 30.46 36.23
N LEU A 1050 -3.69 29.46 35.76
CA LEU A 1050 -4.04 29.26 34.34
C LEU A 1050 -5.28 30.03 33.90
N ALA A 1051 -6.15 30.46 34.82
CA ALA A 1051 -7.36 31.22 34.49
C ALA A 1051 -7.11 32.72 34.34
N GLU A 1052 -6.21 33.32 35.12
CA GLU A 1052 -5.92 34.78 35.04
C GLU A 1052 -5.07 35.18 33.82
N ASN A 1053 -4.27 34.27 33.25
CA ASN A 1053 -3.40 34.60 32.11
C ASN A 1053 -4.07 34.46 30.74
N LEU A 1054 -5.23 33.82 30.64
CA LEU A 1054 -6.02 33.78 29.40
C LEU A 1054 -6.71 35.11 29.07
N GLY A 1055 -6.80 36.03 30.04
CA GLY A 1055 -7.40 37.35 29.86
C GLY A 1055 -6.50 38.42 29.25
N LYS A 1056 -5.21 38.17 29.00
CA LYS A 1056 -4.26 39.22 28.57
C LYS A 1056 -3.81 39.17 27.10
N HIS A 1057 -4.20 38.17 26.30
CA HIS A 1057 -3.68 38.03 24.93
C HIS A 1057 -4.70 37.81 23.79
N ALA A 1058 -6.00 38.04 23.99
CA ALA A 1058 -6.99 37.95 22.92
C ALA A 1058 -7.44 39.33 22.41
N GLY A 1059 -6.61 39.97 21.58
CA GLY A 1059 -7.00 41.11 20.76
C GLY A 1059 -7.00 40.72 19.29
N GLY A 1060 -8.15 40.33 18.74
CA GLY A 1060 -8.33 40.11 17.30
C GLY A 1060 -9.53 39.23 16.95
N PRO A 1061 -10.33 39.58 15.93
CA PRO A 1061 -11.68 39.06 15.75
C PRO A 1061 -11.69 37.70 15.03
N ARG A 1062 -12.53 36.76 15.46
CA ARG A 1062 -12.99 35.67 14.60
C ARG A 1062 -14.51 35.46 14.72
N TYR A 1063 -15.09 35.57 13.52
CA TYR A 1063 -16.40 35.20 13.02
C TYR A 1063 -17.06 33.96 13.65
N GLY A 1064 -18.40 34.03 13.71
CA GLY A 1064 -19.31 32.91 13.45
C GLY A 1064 -19.86 32.22 14.67
#